data_AF-A0A1Y2UB78-F1
#
_entry.id   AF-A0A1Y2UB78-F1
#
_cell.length_a   1.000
_cell.length_b   1.000
_cell.length_c   1.000
_cell.angle_alpha   90.00
_cell.angle_beta   90.00
_cell.angle_gamma   90.00
#
_symmetry.space_group_name_H-M   'P 1'
#
loop_
_entity.id
_entity.type
_entity.pdbx_description
1 polymer ?
#
loop_
_entity_poly.entity_id
_entity_poly.type
_entity_poly.pdbx_seq_one_letter_code
_entity_poly.pdbx_strand_id
1 'polypeptide(L)'
;MYWPIGTPRIYATTTSRASAKTNFVVSNDGLTSSTTADTDSLSSSEPPPPVLLDEKDRAVPDAHIPPFTPGLRTPATPAINSVEHDVFHDGSSSNSQQYLVGSGEGGIPAGDPIAALRVSRTGHLFAVITATTMTIWQTKPTVIQAVVVRSESSIRSYGTNVALLLRPDSVIFVVQTSLGYLITYSLATDAESRVYKPHFSDHNNIQRRRQSHFGGPGNNTPDQILLGPGEGAGVRDISVRFRRVIKVDAGIECAIALDDELVVATKKPAAVQCIRWTPDSTGNQTSTELVSRMGWLEKKVSIKEMTHDRPMNLSTWVTSDGKAYAVQRTSANKNRDSPDFDPKKLFKGYCFHSPLGNNDIAVRAVVNARFSLIAVGCTDGTIRVYSARDYAGNIPASHVHRLPVSSESSGALITLSYSPDGYCLFAGYENGWATWSVFGKTASHSFNANPSITSANQESWLNGVTEASWIGGACEVLIVARQSESIWLLEMARSAVTGCYTPPNLFRTVLQSSSSVMVYRGYDLPDLTSISAEPFLWHNARIPSNYLLNQWPIKCTVVSSDGRYVAVAGKRGLAHYSVNSGRWKTFANEAMENEFQVRGGMCWYQHILVAAVEANRSYELRLYSREAALESSTVMFTQQMPAPIVLITPSGEDSLLVYTYDNLLYHFVFAPVSGAVRPIQVGQIAFHGIVRSPARVRGLSWILPESQMIDGDPSQDVAFASVLFLVDGKLVLLQPSVNSEGQLKYDMRVISHNVEFYASMRDQLSVNTLNESSAGFSVDAEESILRNSLWVFEGHELKVWPDIQDVLRATSIEHSKELPPTVSMPIDFYPLSILLGKGIVLGVEPELVQRRDISFSFFRFSIRTHLFLPEILRFYLVANNSAAALKLAQQYQNLEYFAHGLEVLLHHVLDEEVDSAPKPEAAILPRVLSLLSSFKQYLDIVVQCTRKTEVRSWRTLFAYLPPPQELFEESLQRGSLKTAGGYLLILHTFEELGAASEQSVRLFSRAIREEDWELCKELARFLAAMDESGETLKEAIELVNIRVKQDTDDTDIMTRLEVPARKPNGNSRLTRQNSDTGSDVQSASDISSFGTASPI
;
A
#
# COMPACT_ATOMS: atom_id res chain seq x y z
N MET A 1 -1.03 -0.04 -4.11
CA MET A 1 -1.05 1.30 -3.48
C MET A 1 -1.10 1.20 -1.96
N TYR A 2 -0.33 2.05 -1.27
CA TYR A 2 -0.15 2.13 0.17
C TYR A 2 -0.03 3.60 0.60
N TRP A 3 -0.48 3.95 1.81
CA TRP A 3 -0.39 5.32 2.38
C TRP A 3 -0.16 5.23 3.88
N PRO A 4 0.71 6.07 4.46
CA PRO A 4 0.75 6.25 5.91
C PRO A 4 -0.54 6.92 6.42
N ILE A 5 -0.98 6.55 7.63
CA ILE A 5 -2.17 7.12 8.27
C ILE A 5 -1.94 7.46 9.75
N GLY A 6 -2.45 8.61 10.17
CA GLY A 6 -2.40 9.07 11.56
C GLY A 6 -1.00 9.39 12.07
N THR A 7 -0.85 9.35 13.40
CA THR A 7 0.39 9.60 14.13
C THR A 7 1.10 8.27 14.41
N PRO A 8 2.41 8.12 14.16
CA PRO A 8 3.14 6.91 14.55
C PRO A 8 3.21 6.75 16.07
N ARG A 9 3.16 5.50 16.55
CA ARG A 9 3.31 5.17 17.98
C ARG A 9 4.79 5.05 18.34
N ILE A 10 5.17 5.43 19.56
CA ILE A 10 6.58 5.46 20.00
C ILE A 10 6.83 4.39 21.07
N TYR A 11 7.92 3.64 20.92
CA TYR A 11 8.38 2.65 21.89
C TYR A 11 9.87 2.86 22.19
N ALA A 12 10.25 2.97 23.47
CA ALA A 12 11.64 3.12 23.90
C ALA A 12 12.23 1.77 24.34
N THR A 13 13.52 1.54 24.09
CA THR A 13 14.25 0.33 24.50
C THR A 13 14.46 0.22 26.00
N THR A 14 14.40 1.34 26.72
CA THR A 14 14.50 1.39 28.18
C THR A 14 13.50 2.39 28.78
N THR A 15 13.34 2.37 30.10
CA THR A 15 12.64 3.44 30.84
C THR A 15 13.41 3.76 32.11
N SER A 16 13.35 5.02 32.56
CA SER A 16 14.04 5.50 33.76
C SER A 16 13.67 4.75 35.06
N ARG A 17 12.49 4.13 35.12
CA ARG A 17 12.08 3.26 36.25
C ARG A 17 12.69 1.86 36.21
N ALA A 18 12.99 1.30 35.04
CA ALA A 18 13.49 -0.07 34.91
C ALA A 18 14.94 -0.24 35.44
N SER A 19 15.75 0.82 35.36
CA SER A 19 17.14 0.80 35.83
C SER A 19 17.30 0.77 37.37
N ALA A 20 16.21 0.95 38.13
CA ALA A 20 16.26 1.10 39.59
C ALA A 20 16.15 -0.21 40.40
N LYS A 21 15.51 -1.27 39.85
CA LYS A 21 15.30 -2.56 40.52
C LYS A 21 15.14 -3.71 39.51
N THR A 22 16.24 -4.32 39.08
CA THR A 22 16.22 -5.51 38.19
C THR A 22 17.16 -6.60 38.70
N ASN A 23 16.65 -7.83 38.81
CA ASN A 23 17.46 -9.01 39.17
C ASN A 23 18.07 -9.58 37.89
N PHE A 24 19.40 -9.49 37.75
CA PHE A 24 20.11 -9.99 36.56
C PHE A 24 20.47 -11.47 36.69
N VAL A 25 20.15 -12.26 35.67
CA VAL A 25 20.67 -13.62 35.52
C VAL A 25 22.02 -13.52 34.80
N VAL A 26 23.11 -13.64 35.55
CA VAL A 26 24.47 -13.62 34.99
C VAL A 26 24.73 -14.90 34.18
N SER A 27 25.15 -14.74 32.93
CA SER A 27 25.58 -15.83 32.06
C SER A 27 27.07 -15.68 31.75
N ASN A 28 27.86 -16.69 32.07
CA ASN A 28 29.30 -16.67 31.82
C ASN A 28 29.59 -16.97 30.34
N ASP A 29 30.40 -16.13 29.69
CA ASP A 29 30.91 -16.34 28.32
C ASP A 29 32.27 -17.07 28.29
N GLY A 30 32.85 -17.31 29.47
CA GLY A 30 34.15 -17.98 29.67
C GLY A 30 35.26 -17.05 30.14
N LEU A 31 35.02 -15.73 30.17
CA LEU A 31 35.95 -14.76 30.74
C LEU A 31 35.91 -14.80 32.27
N THR A 32 37.07 -14.81 32.92
CA THR A 32 37.19 -14.62 34.37
C THR A 32 36.85 -13.18 34.75
N SER A 33 35.92 -12.97 35.68
CA SER A 33 35.60 -11.66 36.22
C SER A 33 36.79 -11.12 37.02
N SER A 34 37.48 -10.10 36.50
CA SER A 34 38.60 -9.42 37.15
C SER A 34 38.11 -8.44 38.23
N THR A 35 37.52 -8.99 39.30
CA THR A 35 36.99 -8.26 40.47
C THR A 35 37.65 -8.72 41.78
N THR A 36 38.98 -8.83 41.74
CA THR A 36 39.85 -8.80 42.92
C THR A 36 40.81 -7.62 42.76
N ALA A 37 40.76 -6.65 43.67
CA ALA A 37 41.59 -5.45 43.60
C ALA A 37 43.05 -5.73 43.97
N ASP A 38 43.99 -4.98 43.37
CA ASP A 38 45.43 -5.10 43.62
C ASP A 38 45.83 -4.53 44.99
N THR A 39 45.82 -5.38 46.02
CA THR A 39 46.59 -5.26 47.28
C THR A 39 46.91 -6.70 47.72
N ASP A 40 48.15 -7.19 47.70
CA ASP A 40 49.31 -6.59 48.36
C ASP A 40 50.69 -7.01 47.79
N SER A 41 51.72 -6.48 48.44
CA SER A 41 53.16 -6.38 48.19
C SER A 41 54.00 -7.64 47.91
N LEU A 42 55.13 -7.39 47.25
CA LEU A 42 56.27 -8.28 47.05
C LEU A 42 56.86 -8.84 48.36
N SER A 43 57.06 -10.16 48.44
CA SER A 43 58.24 -10.73 49.11
C SER A 43 58.55 -12.14 48.58
N SER A 44 59.83 -12.53 48.61
CA SER A 44 60.32 -13.79 48.01
C SER A 44 61.24 -14.54 48.97
N SER A 45 60.91 -15.79 49.33
CA SER A 45 61.83 -16.74 49.94
C SER A 45 61.37 -18.20 49.81
N GLU A 46 62.35 -19.10 49.59
CA GLU A 46 62.27 -20.57 49.58
C GLU A 46 63.26 -21.14 50.63
N PRO A 47 63.21 -22.46 51.00
CA PRO A 47 62.10 -23.42 50.95
C PRO A 47 61.72 -23.82 52.42
N PRO A 48 62.10 -24.95 53.10
CA PRO A 48 62.56 -26.30 52.72
C PRO A 48 61.54 -27.45 53.01
N PRO A 49 61.73 -28.67 52.46
CA PRO A 49 60.88 -29.86 52.70
C PRO A 49 61.59 -30.92 53.60
N PRO A 50 61.09 -32.17 53.74
CA PRO A 50 59.71 -32.69 53.95
C PRO A 50 59.61 -33.43 55.32
N VAL A 51 58.61 -34.30 55.56
CA VAL A 51 58.72 -35.66 56.19
C VAL A 51 57.32 -36.28 56.41
N LEU A 52 57.25 -37.62 56.47
CA LEU A 52 56.05 -38.46 56.75
C LEU A 52 55.97 -38.87 58.24
N LEU A 53 54.78 -39.23 58.75
CA LEU A 53 54.48 -40.53 59.41
C LEU A 53 53.14 -40.57 60.20
N ASP A 54 52.34 -41.58 59.86
CA ASP A 54 51.46 -42.50 60.63
C ASP A 54 50.96 -42.22 62.07
N GLU A 55 49.69 -42.63 62.29
CA GLU A 55 49.06 -43.31 63.45
C GLU A 55 49.50 -42.96 64.91
N LYS A 56 48.59 -42.79 65.90
CA LYS A 56 47.62 -43.83 66.32
C LYS A 56 46.57 -43.35 67.36
N ASP A 57 45.60 -44.23 67.64
CA ASP A 57 44.42 -44.05 68.51
C ASP A 57 44.67 -43.79 70.01
N ARG A 58 43.69 -43.13 70.65
CA ARG A 58 42.98 -43.51 71.91
C ARG A 58 42.16 -42.31 72.44
N ALA A 59 41.00 -42.46 73.09
CA ALA A 59 40.04 -43.57 73.19
C ALA A 59 38.69 -43.01 73.72
N VAL A 60 37.57 -43.68 73.43
CA VAL A 60 36.22 -43.36 73.95
C VAL A 60 35.91 -44.26 75.17
N PRO A 61 35.12 -43.79 76.13
CA PRO A 61 33.90 -44.54 76.49
C PRO A 61 32.72 -43.65 76.90
N ASP A 62 31.47 -44.14 77.03
CA ASP A 62 30.66 -45.05 76.19
C ASP A 62 29.22 -45.07 76.77
N ALA A 63 28.22 -45.44 75.95
CA ALA A 63 26.83 -45.83 76.29
C ALA A 63 25.88 -45.49 75.11
N HIS A 64 25.77 -46.31 74.08
CA HIS A 64 24.96 -47.53 73.98
C HIS A 64 23.42 -47.27 74.01
N ILE A 65 22.61 -47.46 72.96
CA ILE A 65 22.47 -48.56 71.95
C ILE A 65 21.81 -49.80 72.60
N PRO A 66 20.69 -50.37 72.08
CA PRO A 66 20.74 -51.43 71.04
C PRO A 66 19.49 -51.46 70.08
N PRO A 67 19.23 -52.48 69.21
CA PRO A 67 19.09 -52.22 67.75
C PRO A 67 17.95 -53.00 67.03
N PHE A 68 17.92 -53.05 65.68
CA PHE A 68 18.05 -54.29 64.86
C PHE A 68 18.02 -54.00 63.32
N THR A 69 18.14 -55.04 62.48
CA THR A 69 18.64 -55.08 61.08
C THR A 69 17.77 -55.98 60.16
N PRO A 70 18.07 -56.27 58.85
CA PRO A 70 18.85 -55.58 57.78
C PRO A 70 18.12 -55.45 56.40
N GLY A 71 18.67 -54.73 55.40
CA GLY A 71 18.17 -54.77 53.99
C GLY A 71 18.98 -53.97 52.93
N LEU A 72 19.33 -54.57 51.78
CA LEU A 72 20.37 -54.15 50.81
C LEU A 72 20.19 -52.84 49.96
N ARG A 73 21.31 -52.11 49.81
CA ARG A 73 21.94 -51.51 48.58
C ARG A 73 21.23 -50.48 47.64
N THR A 74 21.68 -49.22 47.73
CA THR A 74 22.21 -48.29 46.65
C THR A 74 21.39 -47.89 45.38
N PRO A 75 21.65 -46.72 44.74
CA PRO A 75 21.83 -45.36 45.30
C PRO A 75 21.20 -44.18 44.48
N ALA A 76 20.88 -43.09 45.19
CA ALA A 76 20.76 -41.65 44.81
C ALA A 76 20.52 -41.15 43.35
N THR A 77 19.53 -40.25 43.23
CA THR A 77 19.74 -38.85 42.73
C THR A 77 18.62 -37.93 43.28
N PRO A 78 18.89 -36.66 43.65
CA PRO A 78 17.93 -35.85 44.42
C PRO A 78 16.92 -35.07 43.55
N ALA A 79 15.72 -34.85 44.09
CA ALA A 79 14.66 -34.10 43.45
C ALA A 79 14.69 -32.60 43.81
N ILE A 80 14.03 -31.80 42.97
CA ILE A 80 13.82 -30.35 43.15
C ILE A 80 12.70 -30.14 44.17
N ASN A 81 12.92 -29.28 45.18
CA ASN A 81 11.86 -28.78 46.05
C ASN A 81 11.38 -27.41 45.57
N SER A 82 10.06 -27.25 45.47
CA SER A 82 9.41 -25.95 45.25
C SER A 82 9.31 -25.16 46.55
N VAL A 83 9.23 -23.83 46.47
CA VAL A 83 9.01 -22.95 47.62
C VAL A 83 8.01 -21.85 47.28
N GLU A 84 6.77 -22.02 47.73
CA GLU A 84 5.85 -20.93 48.07
C GLU A 84 5.52 -21.09 49.56
N HIS A 85 5.61 -20.01 50.34
CA HIS A 85 4.67 -19.64 51.41
C HIS A 85 5.12 -18.32 52.06
N ASP A 86 4.20 -17.37 52.19
CA ASP A 86 4.45 -16.08 52.83
C ASP A 86 4.48 -16.19 54.36
N VAL A 87 5.24 -15.30 55.00
CA VAL A 87 4.95 -14.82 56.36
C VAL A 87 5.11 -13.30 56.38
N PHE A 88 4.01 -12.59 56.63
CA PHE A 88 4.04 -11.15 56.89
C PHE A 88 4.71 -10.86 58.23
N HIS A 89 5.54 -9.82 58.28
CA HIS A 89 5.80 -9.10 59.52
C HIS A 89 5.89 -7.60 59.25
N ASP A 90 4.94 -6.85 59.82
CA ASP A 90 4.96 -5.39 59.84
C ASP A 90 5.83 -4.90 61.01
N GLY A 91 6.42 -3.71 60.89
CA GLY A 91 7.46 -3.22 61.82
C GLY A 91 8.14 -1.93 61.37
N SER A 92 7.48 -0.80 61.56
CA SER A 92 8.04 0.53 61.27
C SER A 92 9.08 0.98 62.32
N SER A 93 10.34 1.18 61.91
CA SER A 93 11.28 2.01 62.67
C SER A 93 12.24 2.76 61.73
N SER A 94 12.08 4.07 61.64
CA SER A 94 13.05 4.95 60.97
C SER A 94 14.30 5.10 61.82
N ASN A 95 15.48 4.88 61.26
CA ASN A 95 16.67 5.59 61.73
C ASN A 95 17.69 5.78 60.60
N SER A 96 18.26 6.98 60.53
CA SER A 96 19.13 7.41 59.43
C SER A 96 20.60 7.20 59.77
N GLN A 97 21.31 6.44 58.94
CA GLN A 97 22.77 6.55 58.82
C GLN A 97 23.15 6.71 57.35
N GLN A 98 23.91 7.76 57.07
CA GLN A 98 24.41 8.07 55.73
C GLN A 98 25.62 7.17 55.43
N TYR A 99 25.50 6.28 54.47
CA TYR A 99 26.64 5.62 53.83
C TYR A 99 26.85 6.20 52.44
N LEU A 100 28.12 6.37 52.07
CA LEU A 100 28.53 7.16 50.91
C LEU A 100 28.18 6.48 49.58
N VAL A 101 28.07 7.30 48.54
CA VAL A 101 27.84 6.86 47.16
C VAL A 101 29.04 6.05 46.65
N GLY A 102 28.87 4.73 46.58
CA GLY A 102 29.64 3.86 45.69
C GLY A 102 28.95 3.82 44.32
N SER A 103 29.56 4.43 43.31
CA SER A 103 28.96 4.52 41.98
C SER A 103 29.36 3.35 41.07
N GLY A 104 28.39 2.51 40.72
CA GLY A 104 28.43 1.67 39.52
C GLY A 104 28.66 0.17 39.73
N GLU A 105 27.56 -0.58 39.74
CA GLU A 105 27.44 -1.90 39.08
C GLU A 105 25.94 -2.23 38.90
N GLY A 106 25.55 -2.87 37.77
CA GLY A 106 24.21 -3.45 37.62
C GLY A 106 23.05 -2.55 37.10
N GLY A 107 23.31 -1.46 36.39
CA GLY A 107 22.25 -0.69 35.68
C GLY A 107 21.98 -1.21 34.26
N ILE A 108 20.75 -1.05 33.74
CA ILE A 108 20.50 -1.18 32.29
C ILE A 108 20.92 0.13 31.61
N PRO A 109 21.82 0.11 30.59
CA PRO A 109 22.19 1.30 29.83
C PRO A 109 20.99 1.93 29.11
N ALA A 110 20.79 3.24 29.24
CA ALA A 110 19.69 4.01 28.67
C ALA A 110 20.22 5.22 27.88
N GLY A 111 19.46 5.73 26.90
CA GLY A 111 19.91 6.76 25.96
C GLY A 111 20.81 6.25 24.82
N ASP A 112 21.15 4.96 24.84
CA ASP A 112 22.00 4.27 23.87
C ASP A 112 21.22 4.12 22.53
N PRO A 113 21.66 4.72 21.40
CA PRO A 113 20.90 4.69 20.15
C PRO A 113 20.82 3.28 19.55
N ILE A 114 19.70 2.99 18.87
CA ILE A 114 19.49 1.71 18.20
C ILE A 114 20.38 1.62 16.96
N ALA A 115 21.19 0.57 16.89
CA ALA A 115 22.13 0.30 15.80
C ALA A 115 21.56 -0.62 14.71
N ALA A 116 20.66 -1.54 15.05
CA ALA A 116 19.97 -2.41 14.07
C ALA A 116 18.65 -2.98 14.63
N LEU A 117 17.74 -3.35 13.73
CA LEU A 117 16.42 -3.95 13.97
C LEU A 117 16.20 -5.16 13.06
N ARG A 118 15.73 -6.29 13.61
CA ARG A 118 15.36 -7.49 12.84
C ARG A 118 14.00 -8.03 13.24
N VAL A 119 13.14 -8.25 12.26
CA VAL A 119 11.81 -8.85 12.42
C VAL A 119 11.87 -10.34 12.05
N SER A 120 11.15 -11.17 12.79
CA SER A 120 10.92 -12.60 12.48
C SER A 120 10.21 -12.81 11.13
N ARG A 121 10.45 -13.94 10.46
CA ARG A 121 9.73 -14.32 9.21
C ARG A 121 8.20 -14.36 9.38
N THR A 122 7.71 -14.57 10.60
CA THR A 122 6.28 -14.59 10.96
C THR A 122 5.73 -13.22 11.38
N GLY A 123 6.59 -12.22 11.62
CA GLY A 123 6.21 -10.90 12.12
C GLY A 123 5.69 -10.88 13.56
N HIS A 124 5.85 -11.96 14.35
CA HIS A 124 5.33 -12.07 15.72
C HIS A 124 6.35 -11.69 16.80
N LEU A 125 7.63 -11.73 16.45
CA LEU A 125 8.75 -11.25 17.24
C LEU A 125 9.59 -10.26 16.42
N PHE A 126 10.23 -9.32 17.10
CA PHE A 126 11.37 -8.57 16.56
C PHE A 126 12.42 -8.36 17.64
N ALA A 127 13.62 -7.94 17.26
CA ALA A 127 14.66 -7.55 18.22
C ALA A 127 15.46 -6.36 17.69
N VAL A 128 16.00 -5.58 18.62
CA VAL A 128 16.89 -4.46 18.32
C VAL A 128 18.15 -4.54 19.18
N ILE A 129 19.25 -3.96 18.68
CA ILE A 129 20.51 -3.81 19.42
C ILE A 129 20.88 -2.35 19.60
N THR A 130 21.47 -2.03 20.75
CA THR A 130 22.30 -0.84 20.94
C THR A 130 23.78 -1.26 20.95
N ALA A 131 24.71 -0.32 21.09
CA ALA A 131 26.15 -0.65 21.18
C ALA A 131 26.48 -1.64 22.32
N THR A 132 25.67 -1.63 23.39
CA THR A 132 25.86 -2.43 24.61
C THR A 132 24.80 -3.52 24.84
N THR A 133 23.55 -3.32 24.39
CA THR A 133 22.41 -4.20 24.69
C THR A 133 21.79 -4.89 23.47
N MET A 134 21.01 -5.94 23.71
CA MET A 134 20.02 -6.49 22.78
C MET A 134 18.67 -6.61 23.50
N THR A 135 17.59 -6.13 22.90
CA THR A 135 16.22 -6.31 23.42
C THR A 135 15.39 -7.14 22.44
N ILE A 136 14.66 -8.13 22.97
CA ILE A 136 13.76 -9.00 22.20
C ILE A 136 12.32 -8.64 22.57
N TRP A 137 11.50 -8.45 21.55
CA TRP A 137 10.14 -7.90 21.63
C TRP A 137 9.12 -8.86 21.03
N GLN A 138 7.95 -8.93 21.67
CA GLN A 138 6.74 -9.42 21.03
C GLN A 138 6.13 -8.29 20.19
N THR A 139 5.62 -8.61 18.99
CA THR A 139 5.04 -7.58 18.09
C THR A 139 3.65 -7.13 18.55
N LYS A 140 2.83 -8.04 19.08
CA LYS A 140 1.47 -7.79 19.59
C LYS A 140 1.22 -8.64 20.85
N PRO A 141 0.99 -8.05 22.04
CA PRO A 141 1.19 -6.63 22.33
C PRO A 141 2.65 -6.23 22.09
N THR A 142 2.90 -4.97 21.73
CA THR A 142 4.26 -4.48 21.48
C THR A 142 5.00 -4.29 22.81
N VAL A 143 5.78 -5.29 23.23
CA VAL A 143 6.41 -5.32 24.57
C VAL A 143 7.76 -6.03 24.55
N ILE A 144 8.71 -5.53 25.34
CA ILE A 144 9.98 -6.22 25.62
C ILE A 144 9.70 -7.49 26.42
N GLN A 145 10.17 -8.63 25.91
CA GLN A 145 10.11 -9.91 26.60
C GLN A 145 11.44 -10.29 27.26
N ALA A 146 12.57 -9.83 26.71
CA ALA A 146 13.89 -10.05 27.30
C ALA A 146 14.87 -8.93 26.95
N VAL A 147 15.79 -8.65 27.87
CA VAL A 147 16.93 -7.74 27.70
C VAL A 147 18.21 -8.52 27.96
N VAL A 148 19.17 -8.43 27.04
CA VAL A 148 20.53 -8.92 27.21
C VAL A 148 21.46 -7.72 27.30
N VAL A 149 21.97 -7.44 28.50
CA VAL A 149 23.02 -6.45 28.74
C VAL A 149 24.37 -7.15 28.69
N ARG A 150 25.36 -6.57 28.00
CA ARG A 150 26.73 -7.09 27.97
C ARG A 150 27.60 -6.37 28.99
N SER A 151 28.39 -7.12 29.76
CA SER A 151 29.32 -6.57 30.74
C SER A 151 30.43 -5.76 30.07
N GLU A 152 31.04 -4.84 30.84
CA GLU A 152 32.24 -4.13 30.37
C GLU A 152 33.37 -5.07 29.97
N SER A 153 33.57 -6.18 30.68
CA SER A 153 34.56 -7.20 30.30
C SER A 153 34.28 -7.77 28.91
N SER A 154 33.03 -8.18 28.63
CA SER A 154 32.62 -8.71 27.32
C SER A 154 32.74 -7.65 26.22
N ILE A 155 32.40 -6.38 26.49
CA ILE A 155 32.55 -5.26 25.55
C ILE A 155 34.03 -4.95 25.28
N ARG A 156 34.90 -4.96 26.29
CA ARG A 156 36.36 -4.76 26.12
C ARG A 156 37.01 -5.92 25.35
N SER A 157 36.64 -7.17 25.63
CA SER A 157 37.22 -8.37 25.01
C SER A 157 36.71 -8.66 23.58
N TYR A 158 35.43 -8.41 23.31
CA TYR A 158 34.79 -8.76 22.02
C TYR A 158 34.31 -7.55 21.21
N GLY A 159 34.36 -6.33 21.75
CA GLY A 159 33.85 -5.12 21.11
C GLY A 159 32.35 -4.90 21.30
N THR A 160 31.93 -3.67 21.01
CA THR A 160 30.52 -3.23 20.91
C THR A 160 29.74 -3.99 19.83
N ASN A 161 28.42 -4.04 19.98
CA ASN A 161 27.51 -4.62 18.99
C ASN A 161 27.42 -3.70 17.76
N VAL A 162 27.39 -4.25 16.53
CA VAL A 162 27.32 -3.46 15.28
C VAL A 162 26.29 -3.96 14.26
N ALA A 163 25.88 -5.22 14.30
CA ALA A 163 24.79 -5.73 13.46
C ALA A 163 24.06 -6.91 14.14
N LEU A 164 22.78 -7.05 13.83
CA LEU A 164 21.92 -8.12 14.32
C LEU A 164 21.48 -9.02 13.15
N LEU A 165 21.58 -10.33 13.35
CA LEU A 165 21.07 -11.37 12.45
C LEU A 165 20.06 -12.24 13.22
N LEU A 166 19.02 -12.68 12.53
CA LEU A 166 17.97 -13.53 13.08
C LEU A 166 17.82 -14.76 12.20
N ARG A 167 17.98 -15.97 12.75
CA ARG A 167 17.65 -17.21 12.03
C ARG A 167 16.15 -17.17 11.69
N PRO A 168 15.72 -17.58 10.48
CA PRO A 168 14.36 -17.28 10.03
C PRO A 168 13.23 -18.01 10.78
N ASP A 169 13.55 -18.99 11.61
CA ASP A 169 12.66 -19.65 12.57
C ASP A 169 12.45 -18.86 13.88
N SER A 170 13.23 -17.80 14.08
CA SER A 170 13.34 -16.97 15.31
C SER A 170 13.95 -17.67 16.52
N VAL A 171 14.58 -18.84 16.35
CA VAL A 171 15.15 -19.64 17.45
C VAL A 171 16.58 -19.20 17.79
N ILE A 172 17.32 -18.60 16.85
CA ILE A 172 18.70 -18.15 17.05
C ILE A 172 18.87 -16.68 16.64
N PHE A 173 19.44 -15.89 17.55
CA PHE A 173 19.87 -14.51 17.36
C PHE A 173 21.40 -14.48 17.31
N VAL A 174 21.98 -13.72 16.39
CA VAL A 174 23.43 -13.53 16.28
C VAL A 174 23.77 -12.06 16.27
N VAL A 175 24.62 -11.63 17.20
CA VAL A 175 25.13 -10.26 17.30
C VAL A 175 26.55 -10.24 16.74
N GLN A 176 26.77 -9.48 15.68
CA GLN A 176 28.09 -9.15 15.16
C GLN A 176 28.69 -8.01 15.97
N THR A 177 29.98 -8.12 16.30
CA THR A 177 30.71 -7.09 17.08
C THR A 177 31.77 -6.35 16.28
N SER A 178 32.18 -5.19 16.78
CA SER A 178 33.21 -4.32 16.18
C SER A 178 34.60 -4.96 16.10
N LEU A 179 34.95 -5.89 17.01
CA LEU A 179 36.22 -6.65 16.95
C LEU A 179 36.12 -7.96 16.13
N GLY A 180 35.04 -8.15 15.37
CA GLY A 180 34.89 -9.28 14.45
C GLY A 180 34.58 -10.61 15.15
N TYR A 181 33.74 -10.57 16.18
CA TYR A 181 33.13 -11.77 16.78
C TYR A 181 31.64 -11.86 16.41
N LEU A 182 31.11 -13.08 16.47
CA LEU A 182 29.70 -13.41 16.31
C LEU A 182 29.21 -14.07 17.60
N ILE A 183 28.42 -13.36 18.39
CA ILE A 183 27.87 -13.84 19.66
C ILE A 183 26.49 -14.43 19.39
N THR A 184 26.30 -15.69 19.76
CA THR A 184 25.07 -16.44 19.47
C THR A 184 24.23 -16.65 20.71
N TYR A 185 22.93 -16.40 20.59
CA TYR A 185 21.91 -16.62 21.61
C TYR A 185 20.79 -17.49 21.03
N SER A 186 20.28 -18.44 21.81
CA SER A 186 19.06 -19.18 21.46
C SER A 186 17.87 -18.70 22.27
N LEU A 187 16.74 -18.53 21.61
CA LEU A 187 15.44 -18.34 22.21
C LEU A 187 14.75 -19.70 22.39
N ALA A 188 14.31 -20.01 23.60
CA ALA A 188 13.32 -21.04 23.87
C ALA A 188 12.00 -20.36 24.25
N THR A 189 10.88 -20.86 23.74
CA THR A 189 9.54 -20.35 24.04
C THR A 189 8.65 -21.52 24.45
N ASP A 190 7.80 -21.32 25.46
CA ASP A 190 6.68 -22.22 25.71
C ASP A 190 5.45 -21.76 24.91
N ALA A 191 4.67 -22.71 24.40
CA ALA A 191 3.41 -22.45 23.73
C ALA A 191 2.31 -22.04 24.71
N GLU A 192 2.37 -22.50 25.97
CA GLU A 192 1.30 -22.33 26.97
C GLU A 192 1.67 -21.36 28.12
N SER A 193 2.93 -21.27 28.56
CA SER A 193 3.33 -20.29 29.58
C SER A 193 3.15 -18.84 29.11
N ARG A 194 2.72 -17.99 30.06
CA ARG A 194 2.45 -16.56 29.88
C ARG A 194 3.02 -15.80 31.06
N VAL A 195 3.70 -14.69 30.78
CA VAL A 195 4.33 -13.83 31.82
C VAL A 195 3.27 -13.20 32.73
N TYR A 196 2.12 -12.83 32.14
CA TYR A 196 0.97 -12.30 32.86
C TYR A 196 -0.22 -13.24 32.68
N LYS A 197 -0.82 -13.65 33.80
CA LYS A 197 -2.10 -14.36 33.85
C LYS A 197 -3.10 -13.44 34.55
N PRO A 198 -4.24 -13.08 33.93
CA PRO A 198 -5.26 -12.29 34.62
C PRO A 198 -5.88 -13.13 35.73
N HIS A 199 -6.14 -12.50 36.88
CA HIS A 199 -6.82 -13.11 38.01
C HIS A 199 -7.87 -12.11 38.54
N PHE A 200 -9.13 -12.54 38.59
CA PHE A 200 -10.24 -11.73 39.09
C PHE A 200 -10.75 -12.38 40.38
N SER A 201 -10.59 -11.69 41.52
CA SER A 201 -10.95 -12.23 42.84
C SER A 201 -12.46 -12.26 43.09
N ASP A 202 -13.23 -11.39 42.42
CA ASP A 202 -14.66 -11.16 42.68
C ASP A 202 -15.51 -11.18 41.41
N HIS A 203 -16.00 -12.36 41.02
CA HIS A 203 -16.97 -12.50 39.92
C HIS A 203 -18.30 -11.76 40.20
N ASN A 204 -18.59 -11.42 41.46
CA ASN A 204 -19.86 -10.79 41.88
C ASN A 204 -19.96 -9.29 41.53
N ASN A 205 -18.84 -8.60 41.29
CA ASN A 205 -18.80 -7.13 41.15
C ASN A 205 -18.44 -6.63 39.74
N ILE A 206 -18.46 -7.49 38.73
CA ILE A 206 -18.47 -7.09 37.32
C ILE A 206 -19.85 -6.45 37.03
N GLN A 207 -19.98 -5.16 37.36
CA GLN A 207 -21.17 -4.40 36.97
C GLN A 207 -21.35 -4.49 35.46
N ARG A 208 -22.60 -4.77 35.01
CA ARG A 208 -23.00 -4.80 33.58
C ARG A 208 -22.99 -3.40 32.92
N ARG A 209 -22.02 -2.56 33.26
CA ARG A 209 -22.00 -1.12 33.00
C ARG A 209 -21.37 -0.80 31.64
N ARG A 210 -22.07 -1.19 30.58
CA ARG A 210 -21.87 -0.73 29.19
C ARG A 210 -20.49 -0.99 28.59
N GLN A 211 -20.07 -2.26 28.53
CA GLN A 211 -19.44 -2.69 27.28
C GLN A 211 -20.51 -2.58 26.18
N SER A 212 -20.16 -1.97 25.05
CA SER A 212 -21.14 -1.52 24.04
C SER A 212 -21.85 -2.70 23.35
N HIS A 213 -23.12 -2.50 22.97
CA HIS A 213 -23.97 -3.54 22.39
C HIS A 213 -23.43 -4.08 21.06
N PHE A 214 -22.65 -5.15 21.11
CA PHE A 214 -22.40 -6.02 19.96
C PHE A 214 -22.12 -7.46 20.40
N GLY A 215 -23.09 -8.35 20.20
CA GLY A 215 -23.08 -9.73 20.68
C GLY A 215 -24.43 -10.15 21.26
N GLY A 216 -24.82 -11.40 21.05
CA GLY A 216 -26.00 -12.00 21.68
C GLY A 216 -25.72 -12.40 23.14
N PRO A 217 -26.76 -12.70 23.94
CA PRO A 217 -26.57 -13.15 25.32
C PRO A 217 -26.01 -14.58 25.36
N GLY A 218 -24.82 -14.78 25.95
CA GLY A 218 -24.33 -16.13 26.27
C GLY A 218 -22.82 -16.28 26.52
N ASN A 219 -22.00 -15.99 25.51
CA ASN A 219 -20.71 -16.71 25.35
C ASN A 219 -19.41 -15.97 25.69
N ASN A 220 -19.44 -14.71 26.16
CA ASN A 220 -18.20 -14.08 26.64
C ASN A 220 -17.88 -14.64 28.03
N THR A 221 -16.75 -15.34 28.18
CA THR A 221 -16.23 -15.70 29.51
C THR A 221 -15.87 -14.41 30.27
N PRO A 222 -16.23 -14.29 31.56
CA PRO A 222 -16.13 -13.02 32.28
C PRO A 222 -14.68 -12.55 32.52
N ASP A 223 -13.70 -13.43 32.32
CA ASP A 223 -12.30 -13.24 32.67
C ASP A 223 -11.40 -12.79 31.49
N GLN A 224 -11.98 -12.44 30.33
CA GLN A 224 -11.20 -11.91 29.20
C GLN A 224 -10.94 -10.41 29.32
N ILE A 225 -9.68 -10.03 29.55
CA ILE A 225 -9.19 -8.68 29.25
C ILE A 225 -9.29 -8.48 27.73
N LEU A 226 -9.96 -7.40 27.30
CA LEU A 226 -10.04 -6.99 25.90
C LEU A 226 -8.70 -6.39 25.45
N LEU A 227 -7.74 -7.27 25.12
CA LEU A 227 -6.46 -6.91 24.52
C LEU A 227 -6.64 -6.44 23.05
N GLY A 228 -5.59 -5.85 22.47
CA GLY A 228 -5.62 -5.27 21.14
C GLY A 228 -5.53 -6.25 19.96
N PRO A 229 -5.46 -5.74 18.72
CA PRO A 229 -5.35 -6.57 17.52
C PRO A 229 -4.10 -7.47 17.53
N GLY A 230 -4.33 -8.79 17.49
CA GLY A 230 -3.28 -9.81 17.50
C GLY A 230 -2.71 -10.13 18.88
N GLU A 231 -3.25 -9.52 19.94
CA GLU A 231 -2.73 -9.60 21.30
C GLU A 231 -3.34 -10.74 22.14
N GLY A 232 -4.33 -11.49 21.60
CA GLY A 232 -5.07 -12.53 22.34
C GLY A 232 -4.25 -13.71 22.83
N ALA A 233 -3.07 -13.92 22.24
CA ALA A 233 -2.09 -14.87 22.76
C ALA A 233 -1.45 -14.41 24.09
N GLY A 234 -1.70 -13.18 24.56
CA GLY A 234 -1.07 -12.58 25.74
C GLY A 234 0.43 -12.35 25.56
N VAL A 235 1.12 -11.95 26.63
CA VAL A 235 2.59 -11.87 26.66
C VAL A 235 3.15 -13.27 26.89
N ARG A 236 3.84 -13.82 25.89
CA ARG A 236 4.45 -15.15 25.99
C ARG A 236 5.68 -15.13 26.89
N ASP A 237 5.88 -16.23 27.60
CA ASP A 237 7.09 -16.50 28.38
C ASP A 237 8.22 -17.00 27.46
N ILE A 238 9.45 -16.51 27.70
CA ILE A 238 10.63 -16.82 26.89
C ILE A 238 11.88 -17.01 27.75
N SER A 239 12.74 -17.95 27.36
CA SER A 239 14.07 -18.16 27.94
C SER A 239 15.13 -17.87 26.88
N VAL A 240 15.84 -16.76 27.03
CA VAL A 240 17.02 -16.43 26.21
C VAL A 240 18.25 -17.05 26.85
N ARG A 241 19.06 -17.76 26.07
CA ARG A 241 20.30 -18.40 26.54
C ARG A 241 21.47 -18.09 25.61
N PHE A 242 22.58 -17.61 26.16
CA PHE A 242 23.86 -17.56 25.45
C PHE A 242 24.27 -18.98 24.99
N ARG A 243 24.96 -19.06 23.85
CA ARG A 243 25.39 -20.34 23.24
C ARG A 243 26.90 -20.44 23.02
N ARG A 244 27.44 -19.52 22.22
CA ARG A 244 28.89 -19.43 21.93
C ARG A 244 29.24 -18.05 21.37
N VAL A 245 30.47 -17.62 21.64
CA VAL A 245 31.16 -16.60 20.84
C VAL A 245 31.95 -17.31 19.75
N ILE A 246 31.88 -16.82 18.51
CA ILE A 246 32.70 -17.29 17.39
C ILE A 246 33.62 -16.12 16.98
N LYS A 247 34.93 -16.31 17.00
CA LYS A 247 35.88 -15.36 16.42
C LYS A 247 36.04 -15.63 14.92
N VAL A 248 36.01 -14.57 14.12
CA VAL A 248 36.41 -14.60 12.69
C VAL A 248 37.68 -13.77 12.54
N ASP A 249 38.84 -14.43 12.56
CA ASP A 249 40.14 -13.75 12.52
C ASP A 249 40.41 -13.03 11.19
N ALA A 250 39.86 -13.54 10.10
CA ALA A 250 39.87 -12.88 8.79
C ALA A 250 39.05 -11.56 8.76
N GLY A 251 38.37 -11.21 9.85
CA GLY A 251 37.46 -10.07 9.96
C GLY A 251 36.15 -10.27 9.21
N ILE A 252 35.08 -9.63 9.68
CA ILE A 252 33.72 -9.74 9.09
C ILE A 252 33.42 -8.46 8.31
N GLU A 253 32.99 -8.59 7.07
CA GLU A 253 32.43 -7.50 6.26
C GLU A 253 30.90 -7.45 6.42
N CYS A 254 30.22 -8.54 6.06
CA CYS A 254 28.79 -8.75 6.27
C CYS A 254 28.47 -10.24 6.50
N ALA A 255 27.27 -10.56 7.01
CA ALA A 255 26.84 -11.93 7.27
C ALA A 255 25.31 -12.05 7.22
N ILE A 256 24.79 -13.26 6.98
CA ILE A 256 23.35 -13.58 6.99
C ILE A 256 23.07 -14.93 7.68
N ALA A 257 22.00 -14.99 8.47
CA ALA A 257 21.50 -16.20 9.10
C ALA A 257 20.43 -16.85 8.22
N LEU A 258 20.72 -18.03 7.67
CA LEU A 258 19.79 -18.84 6.87
C LEU A 258 19.15 -19.94 7.73
N ASP A 259 18.18 -20.65 7.17
CA ASP A 259 17.51 -21.75 7.86
C ASP A 259 18.51 -22.84 8.32
N ASP A 260 19.49 -23.23 7.48
CA ASP A 260 20.42 -24.34 7.77
C ASP A 260 21.83 -23.91 8.25
N GLU A 261 22.23 -22.67 7.97
CA GLU A 261 23.58 -22.17 8.26
C GLU A 261 23.68 -20.65 8.38
N LEU A 262 24.81 -20.19 8.90
CA LEU A 262 25.25 -18.80 8.97
C LEU A 262 26.30 -18.55 7.88
N VAL A 263 26.04 -17.64 6.95
CA VAL A 263 26.94 -17.31 5.83
C VAL A 263 27.63 -15.98 6.13
N VAL A 264 28.97 -15.96 6.08
CA VAL A 264 29.81 -14.85 6.50
C VAL A 264 30.77 -14.46 5.37
N ALA A 265 30.77 -13.18 4.97
CA ALA A 265 31.76 -12.61 4.07
C ALA A 265 32.94 -12.03 4.86
N THR A 266 34.17 -12.47 4.56
CA THR A 266 35.37 -12.11 5.32
C THR A 266 36.18 -10.98 4.69
N LYS A 267 36.92 -10.23 5.51
CA LYS A 267 37.73 -9.07 5.09
C LYS A 267 39.04 -9.44 4.41
N LYS A 268 39.91 -10.20 5.10
CA LYS A 268 41.26 -10.56 4.64
C LYS A 268 41.62 -11.99 5.10
N PRO A 269 41.71 -12.99 4.19
CA PRO A 269 41.37 -12.92 2.76
C PRO A 269 39.87 -12.67 2.52
N ALA A 270 39.52 -12.20 1.33
CA ALA A 270 38.14 -12.12 0.88
C ALA A 270 37.60 -13.52 0.55
N ALA A 271 36.63 -13.99 1.33
CA ALA A 271 36.06 -15.32 1.23
C ALA A 271 34.60 -15.32 1.70
N VAL A 272 33.87 -16.39 1.36
CA VAL A 272 32.55 -16.70 1.93
C VAL A 272 32.69 -17.97 2.75
N GLN A 273 32.49 -17.84 4.06
CA GLN A 273 32.51 -18.94 5.03
C GLN A 273 31.08 -19.26 5.44
N CYS A 274 30.66 -20.50 5.19
CA CYS A 274 29.40 -21.05 5.68
C CYS A 274 29.66 -21.82 6.97
N ILE A 275 28.87 -21.55 8.02
CA ILE A 275 28.96 -22.18 9.34
C ILE A 275 27.58 -22.79 9.64
N ARG A 276 27.46 -24.11 9.58
CA ARG A 276 26.18 -24.81 9.81
C ARG A 276 25.75 -24.72 11.28
N TRP A 277 24.43 -24.70 11.52
CA TRP A 277 23.89 -24.74 12.88
C TRP A 277 24.14 -26.09 13.56
N THR A 278 24.20 -27.17 12.78
CA THR A 278 24.53 -28.53 13.19
C THR A 278 25.68 -29.09 12.35
N PRO A 279 26.53 -29.98 12.87
CA PRO A 279 27.54 -30.65 12.06
C PRO A 279 26.91 -31.50 10.95
N ASP A 280 27.66 -31.73 9.88
CA ASP A 280 27.28 -32.61 8.79
C ASP A 280 27.56 -34.09 9.09
N SER A 281 27.21 -34.99 8.16
CA SER A 281 27.41 -36.43 8.29
C SER A 281 28.89 -36.86 8.32
N THR A 282 29.83 -35.94 8.06
CA THR A 282 31.28 -36.10 8.23
C THR A 282 31.82 -35.37 9.47
N GLY A 283 30.95 -34.83 10.34
CA GLY A 283 31.29 -34.12 11.57
C GLY A 283 31.73 -32.67 11.38
N ASN A 284 31.81 -32.18 10.13
CA ASN A 284 32.28 -30.83 9.85
C ASN A 284 31.13 -29.79 10.01
N GLN A 285 31.45 -28.60 10.49
CA GLN A 285 30.53 -27.47 10.58
C GLN A 285 30.82 -26.33 9.58
N THR A 286 32.01 -26.29 8.96
CA THR A 286 32.44 -25.13 8.18
C THR A 286 32.88 -25.47 6.75
N SER A 287 32.50 -24.61 5.80
CA SER A 287 32.94 -24.68 4.40
C SER A 287 33.22 -23.29 3.86
N THR A 288 34.43 -23.07 3.33
CA THR A 288 34.90 -21.74 2.90
C THR A 288 35.33 -21.74 1.44
N GLU A 289 34.76 -20.82 0.66
CA GLU A 289 35.15 -20.55 -0.72
C GLU A 289 35.82 -19.17 -0.81
N LEU A 290 37.02 -19.09 -1.39
CA LEU A 290 37.72 -17.81 -1.59
C LEU A 290 37.11 -17.05 -2.76
N VAL A 291 36.87 -15.75 -2.62
CA VAL A 291 36.33 -14.90 -3.71
C VAL A 291 37.21 -14.98 -4.96
N SER A 292 38.53 -15.05 -4.79
CA SER A 292 39.50 -15.21 -5.90
C SER A 292 39.43 -16.55 -6.65
N ARG A 293 38.62 -17.52 -6.18
CA ARG A 293 38.32 -18.78 -6.88
C ARG A 293 36.94 -18.78 -7.56
N MET A 294 36.05 -17.87 -7.17
CA MET A 294 34.73 -17.71 -7.80
C MET A 294 34.93 -17.07 -9.17
N GLY A 295 35.04 -17.87 -10.23
CA GLY A 295 35.38 -17.40 -11.59
C GLY A 295 34.38 -16.44 -12.25
N TRP A 296 33.26 -16.15 -11.58
CA TRP A 296 32.23 -15.18 -11.96
C TRP A 296 32.30 -13.86 -11.15
N LEU A 297 33.22 -13.76 -10.17
CA LEU A 297 33.58 -12.53 -9.46
C LEU A 297 34.97 -12.02 -9.88
N GLU A 298 35.26 -10.76 -9.59
CA GLU A 298 36.60 -10.22 -9.77
C GLU A 298 37.59 -10.70 -8.69
N LYS A 299 38.86 -10.88 -9.07
CA LYS A 299 39.90 -11.49 -8.22
C LYS A 299 40.35 -10.62 -7.03
N LYS A 300 39.86 -9.38 -6.92
CA LYS A 300 40.30 -8.37 -5.93
C LYS A 300 39.16 -7.68 -5.17
N VAL A 301 37.90 -8.13 -5.30
CA VAL A 301 36.76 -7.53 -4.58
C VAL A 301 36.44 -8.26 -3.28
N SER A 302 35.72 -7.60 -2.37
CA SER A 302 35.04 -8.21 -1.23
C SER A 302 33.52 -8.00 -1.32
N ILE A 303 32.75 -8.85 -0.65
CA ILE A 303 31.28 -8.77 -0.61
C ILE A 303 30.87 -7.86 0.56
N LYS A 304 30.22 -6.75 0.23
CA LYS A 304 29.82 -5.66 1.14
C LYS A 304 28.44 -5.86 1.75
N GLU A 305 27.55 -6.49 0.99
CA GLU A 305 26.13 -6.66 1.32
C GLU A 305 25.68 -8.04 0.80
N MET A 306 24.79 -8.69 1.54
CA MET A 306 24.19 -9.98 1.16
C MET A 306 22.73 -10.01 1.64
N THR A 307 21.77 -10.18 0.72
CA THR A 307 20.41 -10.63 1.08
C THR A 307 20.13 -12.03 0.55
N HIS A 308 19.07 -12.67 1.06
CA HIS A 308 18.57 -13.95 0.57
C HIS A 308 17.06 -14.02 0.68
N ASP A 309 16.40 -14.32 -0.44
CA ASP A 309 14.98 -14.65 -0.52
C ASP A 309 14.79 -16.16 -0.73
N ARG A 310 14.00 -16.77 0.16
CA ARG A 310 13.70 -18.21 0.15
C ARG A 310 12.67 -18.60 -0.92
N PRO A 311 11.55 -17.88 -1.12
CA PRO A 311 10.61 -18.15 -2.22
C PRO A 311 11.23 -18.24 -3.62
N MET A 312 12.19 -17.39 -3.97
CA MET A 312 12.96 -17.45 -5.23
C MET A 312 14.20 -18.36 -5.12
N ASN A 313 14.62 -18.72 -3.90
CA ASN A 313 15.90 -19.36 -3.60
C ASN A 313 17.07 -18.60 -4.27
N LEU A 314 17.14 -17.31 -3.99
CA LEU A 314 18.04 -16.36 -4.63
C LEU A 314 18.68 -15.44 -3.59
N SER A 315 19.98 -15.26 -3.68
CA SER A 315 20.72 -14.24 -2.94
C SER A 315 21.15 -13.09 -3.83
N THR A 316 21.23 -11.89 -3.27
CA THR A 316 21.86 -10.73 -3.93
C THR A 316 23.12 -10.38 -3.18
N TRP A 317 24.25 -10.29 -3.86
CA TRP A 317 25.53 -9.85 -3.28
C TRP A 317 25.96 -8.54 -3.93
N VAL A 318 26.27 -7.52 -3.13
CA VAL A 318 26.90 -6.27 -3.58
C VAL A 318 28.39 -6.32 -3.24
N THR A 319 29.25 -5.96 -4.19
CA THR A 319 30.71 -6.04 -4.05
C THR A 319 31.38 -4.68 -3.91
N SER A 320 32.64 -4.68 -3.45
CA SER A 320 33.41 -3.47 -3.13
C SER A 320 33.75 -2.56 -4.32
N ASP A 321 33.49 -3.01 -5.55
CA ASP A 321 33.61 -2.27 -6.81
C ASP A 321 32.26 -1.71 -7.29
N GLY A 322 31.19 -1.81 -6.49
CA GLY A 322 29.87 -1.25 -6.81
C GLY A 322 28.99 -2.10 -7.71
N LYS A 323 29.36 -3.35 -7.98
CA LYS A 323 28.56 -4.30 -8.78
C LYS A 323 27.55 -5.06 -7.91
N ALA A 324 26.47 -5.53 -8.52
CA ALA A 324 25.51 -6.42 -7.86
C ALA A 324 25.28 -7.72 -8.65
N TYR A 325 25.30 -8.83 -7.90
CA TYR A 325 25.27 -10.19 -8.40
C TYR A 325 24.04 -10.94 -7.89
N ALA A 326 23.40 -11.68 -8.79
CA ALA A 326 22.37 -12.66 -8.48
C ALA A 326 23.05 -14.01 -8.24
N VAL A 327 22.90 -14.58 -7.05
CA VAL A 327 23.72 -15.70 -6.56
C VAL A 327 22.83 -16.84 -6.07
N GLN A 328 23.17 -18.08 -6.41
CA GLN A 328 22.53 -19.27 -5.86
C GLN A 328 23.56 -20.26 -5.31
N ARG A 329 23.16 -21.00 -4.29
CA ARG A 329 23.94 -22.11 -3.74
C ARG A 329 23.91 -23.31 -4.69
N THR A 330 25.08 -23.89 -4.98
CA THR A 330 25.21 -25.11 -5.76
C THR A 330 24.68 -26.31 -4.97
N SER A 331 23.70 -27.04 -5.51
CA SER A 331 23.14 -28.21 -4.82
C SER A 331 24.04 -29.43 -5.01
N ALA A 332 24.70 -29.87 -3.94
CA ALA A 332 25.62 -31.01 -3.94
C ALA A 332 25.00 -32.35 -4.40
N ASN A 333 23.67 -32.48 -4.41
CA ASN A 333 22.97 -33.68 -4.88
C ASN A 333 22.58 -33.63 -6.36
N LYS A 334 22.39 -32.46 -6.97
CA LYS A 334 21.98 -32.35 -8.40
C LYS A 334 23.14 -32.45 -9.39
N ASN A 335 24.38 -32.26 -8.93
CA ASN A 335 25.55 -32.18 -9.80
C ASN A 335 26.52 -33.38 -9.66
N ARG A 336 26.22 -34.40 -8.84
CA ARG A 336 27.11 -35.58 -8.67
C ARG A 336 27.42 -36.30 -9.99
N ASP A 337 26.48 -36.30 -10.92
CA ASP A 337 26.59 -36.96 -12.22
C ASP A 337 27.12 -36.01 -13.33
N SER A 338 27.53 -34.78 -12.97
CA SER A 338 28.11 -33.80 -13.91
C SER A 338 29.65 -33.84 -13.88
N PRO A 339 30.33 -33.85 -15.04
CA PRO A 339 31.80 -34.00 -15.09
C PRO A 339 32.57 -32.80 -14.50
N ASP A 340 31.94 -31.62 -14.40
CA ASP A 340 32.51 -30.39 -13.82
C ASP A 340 32.30 -30.24 -12.29
N PHE A 341 31.90 -31.31 -11.59
CA PHE A 341 31.59 -31.27 -10.16
C PHE A 341 32.83 -31.07 -9.27
N ASP A 342 33.20 -29.81 -9.02
CA ASP A 342 34.12 -29.43 -7.95
C ASP A 342 33.32 -29.18 -6.65
N PRO A 343 33.46 -30.02 -5.61
CA PRO A 343 32.75 -29.86 -4.34
C PRO A 343 33.20 -28.62 -3.54
N LYS A 344 34.20 -27.85 -4.01
CA LYS A 344 34.64 -26.59 -3.41
C LYS A 344 33.92 -25.36 -3.97
N LYS A 345 33.12 -25.50 -5.05
CA LYS A 345 32.29 -24.44 -5.64
C LYS A 345 30.91 -24.40 -4.97
N LEU A 346 30.81 -23.67 -3.87
CA LEU A 346 29.58 -23.56 -3.06
C LEU A 346 28.54 -22.66 -3.74
N PHE A 347 28.98 -21.69 -4.56
CA PHE A 347 28.10 -20.68 -5.17
C PHE A 347 28.32 -20.50 -6.68
N LYS A 348 27.22 -20.34 -7.41
CA LYS A 348 27.19 -19.78 -8.77
C LYS A 348 26.52 -18.41 -8.74
N GLY A 349 26.95 -17.48 -9.61
CA GLY A 349 26.32 -16.17 -9.68
C GLY A 349 26.50 -15.48 -11.04
N TYR A 350 25.69 -14.45 -11.26
CA TYR A 350 25.64 -13.65 -12.48
C TYR A 350 25.60 -12.16 -12.13
N CYS A 351 26.46 -11.37 -12.78
CA CYS A 351 26.49 -9.90 -12.63
C CYS A 351 25.35 -9.28 -13.45
N PHE A 352 24.32 -8.76 -12.79
CA PHE A 352 23.18 -8.11 -13.47
C PHE A 352 23.25 -6.58 -13.44
N HIS A 353 24.06 -6.03 -12.53
CA HIS A 353 24.31 -4.60 -12.40
C HIS A 353 25.82 -4.35 -12.35
N SER A 354 26.29 -3.47 -13.22
CA SER A 354 27.64 -2.89 -13.19
C SER A 354 27.52 -1.37 -13.30
N PRO A 355 28.23 -0.59 -12.45
CA PRO A 355 28.07 0.85 -12.41
C PRO A 355 28.69 1.52 -13.65
N LEU A 356 27.94 2.42 -14.29
CA LEU A 356 28.43 3.22 -15.42
C LEU A 356 29.25 4.45 -14.98
N GLY A 357 29.23 4.78 -13.69
CA GLY A 357 29.97 5.90 -13.09
C GLY A 357 29.76 5.97 -11.57
N ASN A 358 30.37 6.96 -10.91
CA ASN A 358 30.43 7.05 -9.44
C ASN A 358 29.05 7.13 -8.75
N ASN A 359 28.04 7.67 -9.43
CA ASN A 359 26.65 7.79 -8.96
C ASN A 359 25.89 6.45 -9.00
N ASP A 360 26.35 5.53 -9.84
CA ASP A 360 25.69 4.25 -10.15
C ASP A 360 26.16 3.11 -9.24
N ILE A 361 27.11 3.37 -8.32
CA ILE A 361 27.72 2.37 -7.45
C ILE A 361 26.65 1.77 -6.53
N ALA A 362 26.39 0.46 -6.66
CA ALA A 362 25.46 -0.24 -5.79
C ALA A 362 25.93 -0.24 -4.32
N VAL A 363 25.01 0.05 -3.40
CA VAL A 363 25.24 0.04 -1.94
C VAL A 363 24.32 -0.94 -1.18
N ARG A 364 23.13 -1.23 -1.73
CA ARG A 364 22.13 -2.15 -1.18
C ARG A 364 21.43 -2.92 -2.30
N ALA A 365 21.05 -4.17 -2.07
CA ALA A 365 20.10 -4.88 -2.93
C ALA A 365 18.98 -5.52 -2.10
N VAL A 366 17.77 -5.62 -2.65
CA VAL A 366 16.64 -6.37 -2.05
C VAL A 366 15.84 -7.10 -3.12
N VAL A 367 15.28 -8.25 -2.76
CA VAL A 367 14.50 -9.12 -3.67
C VAL A 367 13.00 -8.97 -3.41
N ASN A 368 12.20 -8.97 -4.48
CA ASN A 368 10.74 -9.01 -4.42
C ASN A 368 10.21 -10.28 -5.13
N ALA A 369 9.98 -11.32 -4.35
CA ALA A 369 9.53 -12.62 -4.84
C ALA A 369 8.12 -12.63 -5.46
N ARG A 370 7.25 -11.67 -5.11
CA ARG A 370 5.88 -11.62 -5.64
C ARG A 370 5.86 -11.21 -7.12
N PHE A 371 6.82 -10.38 -7.53
CA PHE A 371 6.92 -9.81 -8.89
C PHE A 371 8.17 -10.30 -9.66
N SER A 372 8.99 -11.17 -9.07
CA SER A 372 10.27 -11.63 -9.61
C SER A 372 11.24 -10.47 -9.91
N LEU A 373 11.33 -9.49 -9.00
CA LEU A 373 12.18 -8.30 -9.15
C LEU A 373 13.36 -8.28 -8.17
N ILE A 374 14.41 -7.55 -8.54
CA ILE A 374 15.52 -7.18 -7.66
C ILE A 374 15.68 -5.65 -7.73
N ALA A 375 15.62 -4.96 -6.59
CA ALA A 375 15.92 -3.54 -6.49
C ALA A 375 17.33 -3.33 -5.96
N VAL A 376 18.13 -2.50 -6.64
CA VAL A 376 19.49 -2.11 -6.26
C VAL A 376 19.50 -0.61 -5.98
N GLY A 377 19.87 -0.24 -4.76
CA GLY A 377 20.07 1.14 -4.36
C GLY A 377 21.49 1.60 -4.68
N CYS A 378 21.62 2.77 -5.29
CA CYS A 378 22.88 3.37 -5.73
C CYS A 378 23.36 4.48 -4.79
N THR A 379 24.62 4.90 -4.93
CA THR A 379 25.27 5.97 -4.15
C THR A 379 24.59 7.34 -4.30
N ASP A 380 23.97 7.63 -5.44
CA ASP A 380 23.20 8.85 -5.67
C ASP A 380 21.79 8.86 -5.05
N GLY A 381 21.40 7.78 -4.37
CA GLY A 381 20.10 7.62 -3.75
C GLY A 381 18.99 7.12 -4.68
N THR A 382 19.27 6.94 -5.97
CA THR A 382 18.33 6.27 -6.91
C THR A 382 18.26 4.77 -6.64
N ILE A 383 17.15 4.14 -7.05
CA ILE A 383 16.95 2.69 -6.88
C ILE A 383 16.59 2.09 -8.23
N ARG A 384 17.49 1.30 -8.80
CA ARG A 384 17.35 0.63 -10.09
C ARG A 384 16.74 -0.76 -9.92
N VAL A 385 15.67 -1.05 -10.64
CA VAL A 385 14.92 -2.31 -10.50
C VAL A 385 15.11 -3.18 -11.73
N TYR A 386 15.35 -4.47 -11.50
CA TYR A 386 15.67 -5.48 -12.49
C TYR A 386 14.67 -6.63 -12.43
N SER A 387 14.34 -7.22 -13.58
CA SER A 387 13.39 -8.34 -13.72
C SER A 387 14.15 -9.67 -13.80
N ALA A 388 14.10 -10.48 -12.75
CA ALA A 388 14.80 -11.76 -12.66
C ALA A 388 14.01 -12.87 -13.39
N ARG A 389 14.16 -12.94 -14.72
CA ARG A 389 13.47 -13.90 -15.60
C ARG A 389 14.07 -15.31 -15.52
N ASP A 390 15.37 -15.38 -15.23
CA ASP A 390 16.06 -16.55 -14.69
C ASP A 390 17.18 -16.13 -13.72
N TYR A 391 17.93 -17.11 -13.21
CA TYR A 391 19.03 -16.93 -12.24
C TYR A 391 20.40 -17.33 -12.84
N ALA A 392 20.55 -17.17 -14.16
CA ALA A 392 21.71 -17.63 -14.93
C ALA A 392 22.20 -16.63 -16.00
N GLY A 393 21.39 -15.63 -16.36
CA GLY A 393 21.81 -14.51 -17.21
C GLY A 393 20.70 -13.54 -17.63
N ASN A 394 19.43 -13.93 -17.52
CA ASN A 394 18.30 -13.13 -18.00
C ASN A 394 17.72 -12.25 -16.88
N ILE A 395 18.49 -11.24 -16.48
CA ILE A 395 18.10 -10.26 -15.44
C ILE A 395 18.19 -8.82 -16.00
N PRO A 396 17.37 -8.45 -17.01
CA PRO A 396 17.36 -7.10 -17.57
C PRO A 396 16.81 -6.06 -16.59
N ALA A 397 17.18 -4.79 -16.77
CA ALA A 397 16.55 -3.66 -16.10
C ALA A 397 15.04 -3.58 -16.44
N SER A 398 14.25 -3.04 -15.51
CA SER A 398 12.79 -2.88 -15.60
C SER A 398 12.36 -1.42 -15.48
N HIS A 399 12.80 -0.73 -14.43
CA HIS A 399 12.50 0.69 -14.17
C HIS A 399 13.45 1.26 -13.09
N VAL A 400 13.30 2.55 -12.75
CA VAL A 400 14.13 3.23 -11.73
C VAL A 400 13.24 4.09 -10.85
N HIS A 401 13.21 3.82 -9.54
CA HIS A 401 12.65 4.76 -8.57
C HIS A 401 13.60 5.96 -8.41
N ARG A 402 13.05 7.16 -8.53
CA ARG A 402 13.74 8.42 -8.26
C ARG A 402 13.01 9.16 -7.14
N LEU A 403 13.79 9.92 -6.35
CA LEU A 403 13.24 10.86 -5.39
C LEU A 403 12.71 12.12 -6.09
N PRO A 404 11.74 12.83 -5.49
CA PRO A 404 11.32 14.16 -5.93
C PRO A 404 12.25 15.29 -5.44
N VAL A 405 13.37 14.95 -4.79
CA VAL A 405 14.35 15.88 -4.21
C VAL A 405 15.77 15.52 -4.63
N SER A 406 16.73 16.44 -4.48
CA SER A 406 18.13 16.17 -4.81
C SER A 406 18.79 15.20 -3.81
N SER A 407 19.88 14.56 -4.25
CA SER A 407 20.71 13.71 -3.40
C SER A 407 21.35 14.45 -2.21
N GLU A 408 21.57 15.76 -2.35
CA GLU A 408 22.00 16.64 -1.26
C GLU A 408 20.90 16.82 -0.20
N SER A 409 19.65 16.97 -0.63
CA SER A 409 18.50 17.04 0.28
C SER A 409 18.26 15.71 1.00
N SER A 410 18.32 14.57 0.29
CA SER A 410 18.07 13.26 0.91
C SER A 410 19.23 12.70 1.73
N GLY A 411 20.45 13.08 1.39
CA GLY A 411 21.67 12.37 1.80
C GLY A 411 21.69 10.93 1.25
N ALA A 412 22.63 10.12 1.74
CA ALA A 412 22.84 8.76 1.24
C ALA A 412 21.67 7.80 1.55
N LEU A 413 21.52 6.77 0.72
CA LEU A 413 20.59 5.67 0.97
C LEU A 413 21.15 4.71 2.02
N ILE A 414 20.37 4.42 3.06
CA ILE A 414 20.80 3.59 4.21
C ILE A 414 20.18 2.19 4.18
N THR A 415 18.88 2.09 3.91
CA THR A 415 18.11 0.84 4.03
C THR A 415 16.98 0.74 2.99
N LEU A 416 16.64 -0.49 2.61
CA LEU A 416 15.57 -0.83 1.66
C LEU A 416 14.73 -1.98 2.25
N SER A 417 13.41 -1.92 2.10
CA SER A 417 12.51 -2.99 2.54
C SER A 417 11.23 -3.05 1.71
N TYR A 418 11.04 -4.15 0.97
CA TYR A 418 9.74 -4.44 0.36
C TYR A 418 8.73 -4.90 1.42
N SER A 419 7.49 -4.48 1.23
CA SER A 419 6.31 -4.99 1.95
C SER A 419 6.14 -6.51 1.75
N PRO A 420 5.57 -7.25 2.74
CA PRO A 420 5.36 -8.69 2.65
C PRO A 420 4.51 -9.21 1.48
N ASP A 421 3.68 -8.36 0.85
CA ASP A 421 2.94 -8.69 -0.37
C ASP A 421 3.62 -8.17 -1.66
N GLY A 422 4.76 -7.49 -1.53
CA GLY A 422 5.58 -6.98 -2.63
C GLY A 422 5.03 -5.75 -3.37
N TYR A 423 3.90 -5.16 -2.95
CA TYR A 423 3.25 -4.06 -3.68
C TYR A 423 3.77 -2.65 -3.34
N CYS A 424 4.58 -2.51 -2.28
CA CYS A 424 5.24 -1.28 -1.86
C CYS A 424 6.71 -1.52 -1.51
N LEU A 425 7.60 -0.63 -1.96
CA LEU A 425 8.98 -0.50 -1.49
C LEU A 425 9.06 0.65 -0.47
N PHE A 426 9.79 0.45 0.62
CA PHE A 426 10.25 1.50 1.54
C PHE A 426 11.76 1.70 1.38
N ALA A 427 12.22 2.94 1.38
CA ALA A 427 13.63 3.30 1.45
C ALA A 427 13.88 4.34 2.55
N GLY A 428 14.86 4.06 3.41
CA GLY A 428 15.35 5.00 4.43
C GLY A 428 16.66 5.64 3.99
N TYR A 429 16.72 6.96 4.11
CA TYR A 429 17.84 7.81 3.73
C TYR A 429 18.41 8.53 4.96
N GLU A 430 19.58 9.15 4.78
CA GLU A 430 20.24 9.94 5.82
C GLU A 430 19.40 11.09 6.37
N ASN A 431 18.62 11.77 5.51
CA ASN A 431 17.84 12.96 5.86
C ASN A 431 16.32 12.74 5.74
N GLY A 432 15.85 11.49 5.59
CA GLY A 432 14.41 11.19 5.53
C GLY A 432 14.09 9.77 5.07
N TRP A 433 12.89 9.56 4.54
CA TRP A 433 12.45 8.30 3.91
C TRP A 433 11.46 8.54 2.77
N ALA A 434 11.33 7.54 1.89
CA ALA A 434 10.34 7.52 0.81
C ALA A 434 9.76 6.11 0.60
N THR A 435 8.56 6.06 0.02
CA THR A 435 7.88 4.84 -0.41
C THR A 435 7.41 4.97 -1.86
N TRP A 436 7.48 3.86 -2.58
CA TRP A 436 6.93 3.74 -3.94
C TRP A 436 6.11 2.47 -4.07
N SER A 437 5.18 2.48 -5.03
CA SER A 437 4.58 1.27 -5.55
C SER A 437 5.57 0.46 -6.40
N VAL A 438 5.22 -0.80 -6.66
CA VAL A 438 6.13 -1.81 -7.22
C VAL A 438 6.68 -1.53 -8.62
N PHE A 439 6.00 -0.70 -9.43
CA PHE A 439 6.49 -0.30 -10.76
C PHE A 439 6.81 1.19 -10.93
N GLY A 440 6.88 1.95 -9.83
CA GLY A 440 7.57 3.25 -9.85
C GLY A 440 6.83 4.42 -9.22
N LYS A 441 5.52 4.32 -8.93
CA LYS A 441 4.77 5.47 -8.45
C LYS A 441 5.20 5.86 -7.04
N THR A 442 5.64 7.10 -6.84
CA THR A 442 5.86 7.65 -5.50
C THR A 442 4.54 7.58 -4.71
N ALA A 443 4.60 7.04 -3.50
CA ALA A 443 3.45 6.88 -2.63
C ALA A 443 3.46 7.93 -1.52
N SER A 444 4.55 8.05 -0.74
CA SER A 444 4.72 9.05 0.32
C SER A 444 6.21 9.26 0.64
N HIS A 445 6.57 10.39 1.22
CA HIS A 445 7.94 10.65 1.71
C HIS A 445 7.96 11.70 2.84
N SER A 446 9.05 11.78 3.60
CA SER A 446 9.22 12.77 4.69
C SER A 446 9.85 14.08 4.25
N PHE A 447 10.45 14.18 3.07
CA PHE A 447 11.29 15.33 2.66
C PHE A 447 10.59 16.70 2.60
N ASN A 448 9.25 16.75 2.67
CA ASN A 448 8.49 18.01 2.76
C ASN A 448 8.25 18.47 4.22
N ALA A 449 8.76 17.74 5.21
CA ALA A 449 8.62 18.08 6.62
C ALA A 449 9.41 19.36 6.97
N ASN A 450 8.79 20.25 7.74
CA ASN A 450 9.40 21.47 8.24
C ASN A 450 10.40 21.12 9.37
N PRO A 451 11.71 21.39 9.21
CA PRO A 451 12.70 20.98 10.21
C PRO A 451 12.52 21.64 11.58
N SER A 452 11.92 22.84 11.63
CA SER A 452 11.71 23.56 12.90
C SER A 452 10.63 22.93 13.77
N ILE A 453 9.51 22.51 13.17
CA ILE A 453 8.43 21.80 13.88
C ILE A 453 8.90 20.40 14.29
N THR A 454 9.52 19.69 13.34
CA THR A 454 10.05 18.33 13.56
C THR A 454 11.07 18.29 14.70
N SER A 455 11.94 19.30 14.80
CA SER A 455 12.92 19.41 15.89
C SER A 455 12.27 19.79 17.23
N ALA A 456 11.30 20.71 17.24
CA ALA A 456 10.58 21.10 18.45
C ALA A 456 9.77 19.94 19.05
N ASN A 457 9.15 19.10 18.20
CA ASN A 457 8.37 17.93 18.59
C ASN A 457 9.22 16.67 18.83
N GLN A 458 10.55 16.72 18.62
CA GLN A 458 11.48 15.58 18.71
C GLN A 458 11.17 14.42 17.74
N GLU A 459 10.58 14.73 16.58
CA GLU A 459 10.06 13.77 15.59
C GLU A 459 11.14 13.24 14.64
N SER A 460 12.18 12.66 15.23
CA SER A 460 13.35 12.11 14.54
C SER A 460 13.04 11.16 13.37
N TRP A 461 11.88 10.50 13.38
CA TRP A 461 11.40 9.61 12.31
C TRP A 461 11.17 10.28 10.95
N LEU A 462 11.01 11.61 10.91
CA LEU A 462 10.93 12.38 9.67
C LEU A 462 12.32 12.78 9.13
N ASN A 463 13.29 12.98 10.03
CA ASN A 463 14.61 13.57 9.75
C ASN A 463 15.67 12.58 9.23
N GLY A 464 15.45 11.27 9.28
CA GLY A 464 16.43 10.28 8.79
C GLY A 464 16.29 8.90 9.43
N VAL A 465 16.49 7.85 8.64
CA VAL A 465 16.19 6.46 9.03
C VAL A 465 17.42 5.58 8.99
N THR A 466 17.73 4.93 10.11
CA THR A 466 18.79 3.91 10.24
C THR A 466 18.33 2.56 9.67
N GLU A 467 17.12 2.13 10.06
CA GLU A 467 16.57 0.85 9.65
C GLU A 467 15.03 0.88 9.71
N ALA A 468 14.37 0.11 8.82
CA ALA A 468 12.93 -0.04 8.83
C ALA A 468 12.53 -1.50 8.53
N SER A 469 11.34 -1.91 8.98
CA SER A 469 10.80 -3.24 8.67
C SER A 469 9.27 -3.26 8.77
N TRP A 470 8.63 -3.87 7.77
CA TRP A 470 7.20 -4.08 7.74
C TRP A 470 6.75 -5.17 8.72
N ILE A 471 5.62 -4.94 9.38
CA ILE A 471 4.91 -5.92 10.22
C ILE A 471 3.42 -5.94 9.81
N GLY A 472 2.55 -6.60 10.60
CA GLY A 472 1.10 -6.47 10.49
C GLY A 472 0.47 -6.76 9.13
N GLY A 473 1.03 -7.70 8.35
CA GLY A 473 0.50 -8.01 7.02
C GLY A 473 0.64 -6.84 6.04
N ALA A 474 1.72 -6.05 6.17
CA ALA A 474 2.02 -4.80 5.46
C ALA A 474 1.22 -3.56 5.90
N CYS A 475 0.26 -3.65 6.83
CA CYS A 475 -0.47 -2.49 7.34
C CYS A 475 0.29 -1.69 8.42
N GLU A 476 1.55 -2.02 8.73
CA GLU A 476 2.34 -1.40 9.79
C GLU A 476 3.85 -1.44 9.46
N VAL A 477 4.59 -0.38 9.78
CA VAL A 477 6.05 -0.27 9.59
C VAL A 477 6.73 0.15 10.89
N LEU A 478 7.73 -0.61 11.34
CA LEU A 478 8.69 -0.19 12.37
C LEU A 478 9.80 0.62 11.72
N ILE A 479 10.09 1.81 12.26
CA ILE A 479 11.11 2.75 11.80
C ILE A 479 12.05 3.07 12.97
N VAL A 480 13.36 2.92 12.75
CA VAL A 480 14.41 3.37 13.66
C VAL A 480 15.03 4.64 13.09
N ALA A 481 14.86 5.76 13.78
CA ALA A 481 15.46 7.02 13.37
C ALA A 481 16.98 7.07 13.64
N ARG A 482 17.70 7.95 12.94
CA ARG A 482 19.13 8.17 13.20
C ARG A 482 19.35 8.68 14.63
N GLN A 483 20.36 8.13 15.30
CA GLN A 483 20.78 8.52 16.66
C GLN A 483 19.66 8.50 17.73
N SER A 484 18.62 7.67 17.56
CA SER A 484 17.50 7.56 18.49
C SER A 484 17.46 6.23 19.24
N GLU A 485 17.05 6.25 20.52
CA GLU A 485 16.70 5.05 21.30
C GLU A 485 15.25 4.58 21.07
N SER A 486 14.48 5.30 20.24
CA SER A 486 13.06 5.06 20.00
C SER A 486 12.77 4.33 18.69
N ILE A 487 11.82 3.41 18.76
CA ILE A 487 11.20 2.72 17.63
C ILE A 487 9.84 3.38 17.35
N TRP A 488 9.64 3.84 16.12
CA TRP A 488 8.41 4.47 15.67
C TRP A 488 7.59 3.46 14.85
N LEU A 489 6.32 3.29 15.19
CA LEU A 489 5.38 2.39 14.50
C LEU A 489 4.38 3.21 13.69
N LEU A 490 4.60 3.28 12.39
CA LEU A 490 3.72 3.97 11.43
C LEU A 490 2.65 3.00 10.92
N GLU A 491 1.37 3.35 11.05
CA GLU A 491 0.27 2.55 10.48
C GLU A 491 0.08 2.92 9.00
N MET A 492 -0.20 1.93 8.17
CA MET A 492 -0.33 2.05 6.72
C MET A 492 -1.70 1.54 6.28
N ALA A 493 -2.44 2.38 5.56
CA ALA A 493 -3.55 1.92 4.73
C ALA A 493 -3.01 1.24 3.46
N ARG A 494 -3.73 0.25 2.94
CA ARG A 494 -3.46 -0.41 1.65
C ARG A 494 -4.76 -0.67 0.89
N SER A 495 -4.71 -0.70 -0.44
CA SER A 495 -5.88 -1.05 -1.26
C SER A 495 -6.25 -2.53 -1.08
N ALA A 496 -7.55 -2.83 -0.96
CA ALA A 496 -8.08 -4.19 -0.87
C ALA A 496 -7.64 -5.09 -2.05
N VAL A 497 -7.37 -4.48 -3.22
CA VAL A 497 -6.86 -5.14 -4.44
C VAL A 497 -5.57 -5.93 -4.21
N THR A 498 -4.69 -5.52 -3.27
CA THR A 498 -3.44 -6.28 -3.02
C THR A 498 -3.68 -7.57 -2.21
N GLY A 499 -4.80 -7.66 -1.48
CA GLY A 499 -5.22 -8.84 -0.73
C GLY A 499 -6.29 -9.71 -1.41
N CYS A 500 -7.12 -9.13 -2.28
CA CYS A 500 -8.12 -9.80 -3.12
C CYS A 500 -8.29 -9.00 -4.43
N TYR A 501 -7.78 -9.55 -5.53
CA TYR A 501 -7.92 -8.95 -6.85
C TYR A 501 -9.22 -9.44 -7.49
N THR A 502 -10.26 -8.61 -7.48
CA THR A 502 -11.57 -8.92 -8.06
C THR A 502 -12.16 -7.63 -8.67
N PRO A 503 -13.04 -7.72 -9.70
CA PRO A 503 -13.66 -6.53 -10.30
C PRO A 503 -14.36 -5.60 -9.30
N PRO A 504 -15.15 -6.08 -8.31
CA PRO A 504 -15.71 -5.20 -7.28
C PRO A 504 -14.67 -4.38 -6.51
N ASN A 505 -13.50 -4.97 -6.16
CA ASN A 505 -12.42 -4.23 -5.49
C ASN A 505 -11.68 -3.22 -6.40
N LEU A 506 -11.83 -3.31 -7.74
CA LEU A 506 -11.28 -2.35 -8.71
C LEU A 506 -12.26 -1.20 -8.99
N PHE A 507 -13.57 -1.47 -8.96
CA PHE A 507 -14.62 -0.47 -9.21
C PHE A 507 -15.14 0.20 -7.93
N ARG A 508 -14.93 -0.40 -6.75
CA ARG A 508 -15.24 0.16 -5.44
C ARG A 508 -13.96 0.27 -4.61
N THR A 509 -13.47 1.49 -4.44
CA THR A 509 -12.28 1.81 -3.64
C THR A 509 -12.52 1.44 -2.18
N VAL A 510 -11.77 0.43 -1.73
CA VAL A 510 -11.74 -0.02 -0.34
C VAL A 510 -10.31 -0.06 0.15
N LEU A 511 -10.04 0.65 1.24
CA LEU A 511 -8.75 0.68 1.92
C LEU A 511 -8.82 -0.11 3.23
N GLN A 512 -7.76 -0.86 3.53
CA GLN A 512 -7.62 -1.68 4.73
C GLN A 512 -6.45 -1.14 5.57
N SER A 513 -6.66 -0.98 6.87
CA SER A 513 -5.61 -0.65 7.85
C SER A 513 -5.25 -1.88 8.71
N SER A 514 -4.57 -1.69 9.85
CA SER A 514 -4.30 -2.74 10.83
C SER A 514 -5.57 -3.15 11.61
N SER A 515 -6.60 -2.29 11.64
CA SER A 515 -7.79 -2.47 12.51
C SER A 515 -9.15 -2.02 11.91
N SER A 516 -9.17 -1.45 10.71
CA SER A 516 -10.36 -0.91 10.06
C SER A 516 -10.39 -1.15 8.55
N VAL A 517 -11.58 -1.00 7.98
CA VAL A 517 -11.83 -0.90 6.54
C VAL A 517 -12.50 0.44 6.25
N MET A 518 -12.10 1.07 5.15
CA MET A 518 -12.55 2.40 4.72
C MET A 518 -13.10 2.26 3.30
N VAL A 519 -14.41 2.42 3.12
CA VAL A 519 -15.11 2.25 1.84
C VAL A 519 -15.51 3.61 1.30
N TYR A 520 -15.07 3.95 0.09
CA TYR A 520 -15.47 5.20 -0.57
C TYR A 520 -16.91 5.10 -1.10
N ARG A 521 -17.73 6.12 -0.83
CA ARG A 521 -19.15 6.21 -1.20
C ARG A 521 -19.50 7.32 -2.21
N GLY A 522 -18.53 8.12 -2.66
CA GLY A 522 -18.80 9.21 -3.64
C GLY A 522 -19.28 8.73 -5.02
N TYR A 523 -19.25 7.41 -5.26
CA TYR A 523 -19.84 6.78 -6.44
C TYR A 523 -21.33 7.13 -6.63
N ASP A 524 -22.11 7.02 -5.56
CA ASP A 524 -23.58 7.13 -5.58
C ASP A 524 -24.09 8.57 -5.36
N LEU A 525 -23.20 9.56 -5.39
CA LEU A 525 -23.50 10.98 -5.13
C LEU A 525 -23.42 11.83 -6.42
N PRO A 526 -24.04 13.02 -6.48
CA PRO A 526 -23.91 13.96 -7.61
C PRO A 526 -22.46 14.32 -7.95
N ASP A 527 -22.23 14.71 -9.20
CA ASP A 527 -20.91 14.90 -9.81
C ASP A 527 -19.99 15.83 -9.02
N LEU A 528 -20.35 17.11 -8.87
CA LEU A 528 -19.56 18.08 -8.08
C LEU A 528 -19.32 17.62 -6.62
N THR A 529 -20.26 16.89 -6.01
CA THR A 529 -20.07 16.38 -4.63
C THR A 529 -19.11 15.20 -4.55
N SER A 530 -18.99 14.42 -5.64
CA SER A 530 -18.12 13.24 -5.70
C SER A 530 -16.64 13.55 -5.95
N ILE A 531 -16.34 14.72 -6.53
CA ILE A 531 -14.95 15.22 -6.69
C ILE A 531 -14.46 16.01 -5.48
N SER A 532 -15.31 16.21 -4.46
CA SER A 532 -14.96 16.99 -3.27
C SER A 532 -13.98 16.24 -2.34
N ALA A 533 -13.23 16.98 -1.52
CA ALA A 533 -12.27 16.45 -0.55
C ALA A 533 -12.91 16.05 0.81
N GLU A 534 -14.24 15.93 0.85
CA GLU A 534 -15.02 15.85 2.10
C GLU A 534 -14.90 14.51 2.85
N PRO A 535 -14.67 14.50 4.19
CA PRO A 535 -14.51 13.27 4.95
C PRO A 535 -15.72 12.33 4.94
N PHE A 536 -16.94 12.83 4.71
CA PHE A 536 -18.16 12.01 4.68
C PHE A 536 -18.20 11.03 3.48
N LEU A 537 -17.36 11.24 2.47
CA LEU A 537 -17.21 10.34 1.33
C LEU A 537 -16.60 8.97 1.74
N TRP A 538 -16.04 8.85 2.95
CA TRP A 538 -15.40 7.63 3.44
C TRP A 538 -16.18 6.97 4.58
N HIS A 539 -16.81 5.83 4.29
CA HIS A 539 -17.42 4.99 5.31
C HIS A 539 -16.35 4.20 6.07
N ASN A 540 -16.13 4.56 7.33
CA ASN A 540 -15.11 3.99 8.18
C ASN A 540 -15.69 2.92 9.12
N ALA A 541 -15.30 1.66 8.95
CA ALA A 541 -15.73 0.52 9.78
C ALA A 541 -14.54 -0.09 10.51
N ARG A 542 -14.50 0.01 11.85
CA ARG A 542 -13.56 -0.77 12.67
C ARG A 542 -13.95 -2.24 12.64
N ILE A 543 -12.99 -3.14 12.47
CA ILE A 543 -13.18 -4.59 12.46
C ILE A 543 -13.40 -5.06 13.91
N PRO A 544 -14.24 -6.08 14.19
CA PRO A 544 -14.58 -6.47 15.56
C PRO A 544 -13.35 -6.86 16.38
N SER A 545 -13.24 -6.31 17.59
CA SER A 545 -12.08 -6.55 18.45
C SER A 545 -11.87 -8.02 18.80
N ASN A 546 -12.95 -8.78 19.00
CA ASN A 546 -12.89 -10.24 19.23
C ASN A 546 -12.28 -11.00 18.04
N TYR A 547 -12.60 -10.60 16.80
CA TYR A 547 -12.01 -11.18 15.60
C TYR A 547 -10.53 -10.77 15.46
N LEU A 548 -10.22 -9.49 15.63
CA LEU A 548 -8.85 -8.97 15.57
C LEU A 548 -7.93 -9.57 16.64
N LEU A 549 -8.47 -9.87 17.83
CA LEU A 549 -7.74 -10.39 19.00
C LEU A 549 -6.84 -11.57 18.64
N ASN A 550 -7.39 -12.56 17.93
CA ASN A 550 -6.67 -13.76 17.51
C ASN A 550 -6.35 -13.79 16.00
N GLN A 551 -7.22 -13.23 15.14
CA GLN A 551 -7.08 -13.35 13.68
C GLN A 551 -6.26 -12.25 13.00
N TRP A 552 -5.82 -11.20 13.69
CA TRP A 552 -4.88 -10.23 13.10
C TRP A 552 -3.55 -10.90 12.67
N PRO A 553 -2.92 -10.51 11.55
CA PRO A 553 -3.31 -9.43 10.65
C PRO A 553 -4.33 -9.85 9.58
N ILE A 554 -5.09 -8.87 9.10
CA ILE A 554 -6.07 -9.05 8.01
C ILE A 554 -5.33 -9.16 6.67
N LYS A 555 -5.45 -10.31 6.02
CA LYS A 555 -4.78 -10.64 4.74
C LYS A 555 -5.63 -10.25 3.53
N CYS A 556 -6.94 -10.40 3.64
CA CYS A 556 -7.89 -10.28 2.53
C CYS A 556 -9.07 -9.40 2.95
N THR A 557 -9.49 -8.50 2.05
CA THR A 557 -10.71 -7.68 2.18
C THR A 557 -11.41 -7.69 0.83
N VAL A 558 -12.73 -7.89 0.79
CA VAL A 558 -13.52 -7.80 -0.45
C VAL A 558 -14.86 -7.11 -0.23
N VAL A 559 -15.26 -6.29 -1.19
CA VAL A 559 -16.55 -5.57 -1.22
C VAL A 559 -17.52 -6.20 -2.23
N SER A 560 -18.82 -6.05 -2.00
CA SER A 560 -19.83 -6.38 -3.01
C SER A 560 -19.86 -5.36 -4.15
N SER A 561 -20.36 -5.77 -5.31
CA SER A 561 -20.62 -4.88 -6.46
C SER A 561 -21.43 -3.64 -6.09
N ASP A 562 -22.52 -3.82 -5.34
CA ASP A 562 -23.38 -2.74 -4.87
C ASP A 562 -22.78 -1.89 -3.72
N GLY A 563 -21.57 -2.20 -3.24
CA GLY A 563 -20.92 -1.51 -2.12
C GLY A 563 -21.55 -1.74 -0.74
N ARG A 564 -22.64 -2.53 -0.65
CA ARG A 564 -23.45 -2.68 0.58
C ARG A 564 -22.86 -3.69 1.57
N TYR A 565 -21.96 -4.57 1.12
CA TYR A 565 -21.34 -5.62 1.92
C TYR A 565 -19.80 -5.62 1.80
N VAL A 566 -19.14 -5.96 2.91
CA VAL A 566 -17.68 -6.12 2.99
C VAL A 566 -17.37 -7.40 3.75
N ALA A 567 -16.37 -8.17 3.33
CA ALA A 567 -15.82 -9.30 4.08
C ALA A 567 -14.33 -9.12 4.30
N VAL A 568 -13.83 -9.56 5.46
CA VAL A 568 -12.41 -9.56 5.85
C VAL A 568 -11.98 -10.93 6.33
N ALA A 569 -10.75 -11.32 6.04
CA ALA A 569 -10.16 -12.58 6.51
C ALA A 569 -8.72 -12.40 6.98
N GLY A 570 -8.42 -12.96 8.16
CA GLY A 570 -7.17 -12.82 8.88
C GLY A 570 -6.24 -14.03 8.80
N LYS A 571 -5.62 -14.38 9.92
CA LYS A 571 -4.87 -15.64 10.11
C LYS A 571 -5.75 -16.84 9.78
N ARG A 572 -6.92 -16.96 10.42
CA ARG A 572 -7.97 -17.96 10.23
C ARG A 572 -9.35 -17.30 10.17
N GLY A 573 -10.36 -18.07 9.79
CA GLY A 573 -11.75 -17.64 9.73
C GLY A 573 -12.02 -16.49 8.77
N LEU A 574 -13.20 -15.89 8.90
CA LEU A 574 -13.60 -14.64 8.24
C LEU A 574 -14.65 -13.89 9.08
N ALA A 575 -14.83 -12.61 8.80
CA ALA A 575 -15.91 -11.79 9.32
C ALA A 575 -16.49 -10.94 8.18
N HIS A 576 -17.79 -10.61 8.23
CA HIS A 576 -18.40 -9.76 7.21
C HIS A 576 -19.31 -8.68 7.80
N TYR A 577 -19.56 -7.63 7.01
CA TYR A 577 -20.13 -6.36 7.41
C TYR A 577 -21.23 -5.92 6.45
N SER A 578 -22.26 -5.28 6.97
CA SER A 578 -23.30 -4.60 6.20
C SER A 578 -23.18 -3.08 6.38
N VAL A 579 -22.82 -2.41 5.29
CA VAL A 579 -22.58 -0.96 5.20
C VAL A 579 -23.85 -0.15 5.49
N ASN A 580 -25.02 -0.68 5.11
CA ASN A 580 -26.32 -0.07 5.37
C ASN A 580 -26.76 -0.18 6.85
N SER A 581 -26.49 -1.30 7.52
CA SER A 581 -26.94 -1.53 8.90
C SER A 581 -25.89 -1.19 9.96
N GLY A 582 -24.64 -0.95 9.55
CA GLY A 582 -23.51 -0.71 10.45
C GLY A 582 -23.03 -1.94 11.21
N ARG A 583 -23.47 -3.15 10.84
CA ARG A 583 -23.29 -4.38 11.63
C ARG A 583 -22.31 -5.36 11.01
N TRP A 584 -21.41 -5.87 11.85
CA TRP A 584 -20.60 -7.06 11.56
C TRP A 584 -21.33 -8.37 11.90
N LYS A 585 -20.84 -9.47 11.35
CA LYS A 585 -20.99 -10.84 11.83
C LYS A 585 -19.62 -11.50 11.92
N THR A 586 -19.42 -12.25 13.00
CA THR A 586 -18.28 -13.15 13.24
C THR A 586 -18.83 -14.54 13.54
N PHE A 587 -17.96 -15.54 13.63
CA PHE A 587 -18.36 -16.85 14.15
C PHE A 587 -18.74 -16.75 15.63
N ALA A 588 -19.70 -17.58 16.08
CA ALA A 588 -20.11 -17.67 17.49
C ALA A 588 -19.25 -18.66 18.30
N ASN A 589 -18.46 -19.49 17.61
CA ASN A 589 -17.59 -20.52 18.18
C ASN A 589 -16.16 -20.34 17.64
N GLU A 590 -15.22 -20.07 18.54
CA GLU A 590 -13.80 -19.87 18.20
C GLU A 590 -13.15 -21.10 17.55
N ALA A 591 -13.61 -22.32 17.85
CA ALA A 591 -13.10 -23.53 17.22
C ALA A 591 -13.49 -23.61 15.73
N MET A 592 -14.69 -23.16 15.37
CA MET A 592 -15.13 -23.07 13.97
C MET A 592 -14.39 -21.97 13.21
N GLU A 593 -14.17 -20.81 13.86
CA GLU A 593 -13.39 -19.73 13.27
C GLU A 593 -11.94 -20.16 12.99
N ASN A 594 -11.35 -20.95 13.90
CA ASN A 594 -10.00 -21.45 13.75
C ASN A 594 -9.87 -22.73 12.90
N GLU A 595 -10.97 -23.33 12.43
CA GLU A 595 -10.95 -24.55 11.60
C GLU A 595 -10.19 -24.33 10.28
N PHE A 596 -10.44 -23.19 9.62
CA PHE A 596 -9.99 -22.90 8.25
C PHE A 596 -9.21 -21.59 8.14
N GLN A 597 -8.48 -21.42 7.04
CA GLN A 597 -7.92 -20.13 6.61
C GLN A 597 -8.35 -19.81 5.17
N VAL A 598 -8.66 -18.55 4.88
CA VAL A 598 -8.93 -18.11 3.49
C VAL A 598 -7.65 -18.19 2.65
N ARG A 599 -7.74 -18.86 1.49
CA ARG A 599 -6.67 -19.13 0.52
C ARG A 599 -7.29 -19.15 -0.88
N GLY A 600 -6.86 -18.24 -1.75
CA GLY A 600 -7.57 -17.94 -3.00
C GLY A 600 -8.48 -16.71 -2.93
N GLY A 601 -8.67 -16.14 -1.73
CA GLY A 601 -9.45 -14.93 -1.52
C GLY A 601 -10.96 -15.18 -1.39
N MET A 602 -11.73 -14.12 -1.60
CA MET A 602 -13.18 -14.09 -1.41
C MET A 602 -13.83 -13.23 -2.50
N CYS A 603 -15.09 -13.48 -2.81
CA CYS A 603 -15.94 -12.60 -3.62
C CYS A 603 -17.40 -12.67 -3.18
N TRP A 604 -18.20 -11.69 -3.59
CA TRP A 604 -19.65 -11.66 -3.34
C TRP A 604 -20.41 -11.99 -4.63
N TYR A 605 -21.35 -12.94 -4.54
CA TYR A 605 -22.43 -13.10 -5.50
C TYR A 605 -23.71 -12.60 -4.84
N GLN A 606 -24.21 -11.44 -5.26
CA GLN A 606 -25.33 -10.75 -4.61
C GLN A 606 -25.11 -10.58 -3.08
N HIS A 607 -25.83 -11.35 -2.27
CA HIS A 607 -25.77 -11.37 -0.80
C HIS A 607 -25.05 -12.61 -0.23
N ILE A 608 -24.45 -13.44 -1.10
CA ILE A 608 -23.73 -14.67 -0.74
C ILE A 608 -22.23 -14.38 -0.81
N LEU A 609 -21.53 -14.60 0.30
CA LEU A 609 -20.08 -14.57 0.36
C LEU A 609 -19.51 -15.92 -0.07
N VAL A 610 -18.72 -15.91 -1.13
CA VAL A 610 -17.94 -17.06 -1.60
C VAL A 610 -16.53 -16.91 -1.05
N ALA A 611 -16.05 -17.89 -0.28
CA ALA A 611 -14.70 -17.92 0.24
C ALA A 611 -13.96 -19.18 -0.25
N ALA A 612 -12.80 -18.96 -0.86
CA ALA A 612 -11.83 -20.03 -1.10
C ALA A 612 -11.03 -20.25 0.19
N VAL A 613 -11.03 -21.49 0.69
CA VAL A 613 -10.48 -21.82 2.01
C VAL A 613 -9.62 -23.08 1.98
N GLU A 614 -8.70 -23.17 2.93
CA GLU A 614 -7.96 -24.38 3.28
C GLU A 614 -8.31 -24.77 4.72
N ALA A 615 -8.83 -25.98 4.90
CA ALA A 615 -9.26 -26.53 6.19
C ALA A 615 -8.67 -27.93 6.36
N ASN A 616 -7.94 -28.23 7.42
CA ASN A 616 -7.38 -29.58 7.67
C ASN A 616 -6.61 -30.24 6.48
N ARG A 617 -6.03 -29.43 5.57
CA ARG A 617 -5.40 -29.81 4.29
C ARG A 617 -6.35 -30.22 3.15
N SER A 618 -7.67 -30.08 3.29
CA SER A 618 -8.60 -29.96 2.16
C SER A 618 -8.58 -28.53 1.60
N TYR A 619 -9.04 -28.39 0.35
CA TYR A 619 -9.19 -27.13 -0.35
C TYR A 619 -10.64 -26.99 -0.79
N GLU A 620 -11.30 -25.91 -0.41
CA GLU A 620 -12.76 -25.81 -0.49
C GLU A 620 -13.22 -24.43 -0.96
N LEU A 621 -14.34 -24.39 -1.69
CA LEU A 621 -15.14 -23.17 -1.89
C LEU A 621 -16.36 -23.27 -0.97
N ARG A 622 -16.43 -22.41 0.05
CA ARG A 622 -17.57 -22.33 0.99
C ARG A 622 -18.45 -21.12 0.68
N LEU A 623 -19.76 -21.32 0.64
CA LEU A 623 -20.77 -20.26 0.46
C LEU A 623 -21.44 -19.93 1.78
N TYR A 624 -21.49 -18.65 2.14
CA TYR A 624 -22.13 -18.13 3.35
C TYR A 624 -23.17 -17.07 2.97
N SER A 625 -24.42 -17.21 3.42
CA SER A 625 -25.41 -16.13 3.27
C SER A 625 -25.08 -15.00 4.25
N ARG A 626 -25.09 -13.75 3.77
CA ARG A 626 -25.05 -12.55 4.62
C ARG A 626 -26.12 -12.56 5.70
N GLU A 627 -27.25 -13.24 5.47
CA GLU A 627 -28.42 -13.19 6.34
C GLU A 627 -28.39 -14.25 7.45
N ALA A 628 -27.78 -15.41 7.20
CA ALA A 628 -27.59 -16.48 8.18
C ALA A 628 -26.53 -16.14 9.25
N ALA A 629 -26.42 -16.97 10.31
CA ALA A 629 -25.28 -16.92 11.22
C ALA A 629 -23.99 -17.40 10.49
N LEU A 630 -22.81 -17.11 11.05
CA LEU A 630 -21.55 -17.73 10.62
C LEU A 630 -21.26 -18.95 11.50
N GLU A 631 -21.70 -20.11 11.05
CA GLU A 631 -21.56 -21.40 11.73
C GLU A 631 -21.39 -22.51 10.68
N SER A 632 -20.78 -23.65 11.06
CA SER A 632 -20.63 -24.78 10.12
C SER A 632 -21.99 -25.41 9.72
N SER A 633 -23.05 -25.14 10.48
CA SER A 633 -24.45 -25.52 10.25
C SER A 633 -25.15 -24.68 9.18
N THR A 634 -24.67 -23.46 8.90
CA THR A 634 -25.31 -22.47 8.02
C THR A 634 -24.55 -22.24 6.71
N VAL A 635 -23.47 -22.99 6.47
CA VAL A 635 -22.76 -23.04 5.18
C VAL A 635 -23.74 -23.54 4.10
N MET A 636 -24.03 -22.70 3.12
CA MET A 636 -25.03 -22.98 2.08
C MET A 636 -24.58 -24.10 1.14
N PHE A 637 -23.29 -24.15 0.86
CA PHE A 637 -22.64 -25.11 -0.03
C PHE A 637 -21.14 -25.16 0.23
N THR A 638 -20.55 -26.35 0.05
CA THR A 638 -19.09 -26.58 0.09
C THR A 638 -18.71 -27.41 -1.13
N GLN A 639 -17.93 -26.84 -2.04
CA GLN A 639 -17.28 -27.58 -3.12
C GLN A 639 -15.88 -28.00 -2.67
N GLN A 640 -15.55 -29.29 -2.76
CA GLN A 640 -14.17 -29.76 -2.61
C GLN A 640 -13.38 -29.51 -3.91
N MET A 641 -12.16 -29.00 -3.81
CA MET A 641 -11.24 -28.75 -4.91
C MET A 641 -10.02 -29.68 -4.84
N PRO A 642 -9.53 -30.23 -5.96
CA PRO A 642 -8.44 -31.22 -5.95
C PRO A 642 -7.06 -30.64 -5.65
N ALA A 643 -6.89 -29.32 -5.79
CA ALA A 643 -5.65 -28.59 -5.61
C ALA A 643 -5.89 -27.27 -4.87
N PRO A 644 -4.86 -26.69 -4.21
CA PRO A 644 -5.02 -25.41 -3.53
C PRO A 644 -5.41 -24.30 -4.50
N ILE A 645 -6.27 -23.40 -4.05
CA ILE A 645 -6.81 -22.30 -4.85
C ILE A 645 -5.83 -21.11 -4.79
N VAL A 646 -5.43 -20.61 -5.95
CA VAL A 646 -4.54 -19.44 -6.13
C VAL A 646 -5.35 -18.15 -6.03
N LEU A 647 -6.46 -18.07 -6.77
CA LEU A 647 -7.42 -16.97 -6.75
C LEU A 647 -8.82 -17.45 -7.14
N ILE A 648 -9.83 -16.68 -6.73
CA ILE A 648 -11.19 -16.72 -7.29
C ILE A 648 -11.57 -15.32 -7.78
N THR A 649 -12.39 -15.26 -8.83
CA THR A 649 -12.99 -14.00 -9.30
C THR A 649 -14.37 -14.26 -9.90
N PRO A 650 -15.36 -13.39 -9.67
CA PRO A 650 -16.56 -13.36 -10.50
C PRO A 650 -16.22 -12.82 -11.90
N SER A 651 -17.04 -13.14 -12.89
CA SER A 651 -17.10 -12.45 -14.20
C SER A 651 -18.51 -12.61 -14.78
N GLY A 652 -18.98 -11.63 -15.56
CA GLY A 652 -20.40 -11.56 -15.91
C GLY A 652 -21.30 -11.40 -14.68
N GLU A 653 -22.54 -11.86 -14.76
CA GLU A 653 -23.52 -11.78 -13.65
C GLU A 653 -23.54 -13.03 -12.75
N ASP A 654 -23.29 -14.22 -13.32
CA ASP A 654 -23.53 -15.52 -12.68
C ASP A 654 -22.31 -16.45 -12.61
N SER A 655 -21.19 -16.07 -13.23
CA SER A 655 -20.05 -16.95 -13.43
C SER A 655 -18.92 -16.68 -12.43
N LEU A 656 -18.36 -17.77 -11.90
CA LEU A 656 -17.23 -17.79 -10.97
C LEU A 656 -16.05 -18.55 -11.60
N LEU A 657 -14.91 -17.88 -11.65
CA LEU A 657 -13.64 -18.41 -12.14
C LEU A 657 -12.74 -18.74 -10.96
N VAL A 658 -12.21 -19.98 -10.95
CA VAL A 658 -11.40 -20.52 -9.85
C VAL A 658 -10.11 -21.10 -10.42
N TYR A 659 -8.96 -20.49 -10.10
CA TYR A 659 -7.66 -20.91 -10.62
C TYR A 659 -6.81 -21.53 -9.51
N THR A 660 -6.14 -22.65 -9.80
CA THR A 660 -5.51 -23.55 -8.81
C THR A 660 -4.03 -23.83 -9.08
N TYR A 661 -3.34 -24.36 -8.05
CA TYR A 661 -1.90 -24.61 -8.04
C TYR A 661 -1.41 -25.70 -9.02
N ASP A 662 -2.33 -26.45 -9.62
CA ASP A 662 -2.13 -27.46 -10.68
C ASP A 662 -2.30 -26.88 -12.09
N ASN A 663 -2.28 -25.54 -12.23
CA ASN A 663 -2.47 -24.82 -13.50
C ASN A 663 -3.86 -24.98 -14.15
N LEU A 664 -4.85 -25.47 -13.40
CA LEU A 664 -6.23 -25.55 -13.87
C LEU A 664 -7.01 -24.27 -13.55
N LEU A 665 -7.90 -23.88 -14.47
CA LEU A 665 -8.95 -22.88 -14.29
C LEU A 665 -10.29 -23.60 -14.45
N TYR A 666 -11.11 -23.52 -13.42
CA TYR A 666 -12.47 -24.05 -13.39
C TYR A 666 -13.47 -22.91 -13.59
N HIS A 667 -14.51 -23.18 -14.39
CA HIS A 667 -15.65 -22.28 -14.57
C HIS A 667 -16.87 -22.89 -13.90
N PHE A 668 -17.43 -22.14 -12.96
CA PHE A 668 -18.67 -22.45 -12.27
C PHE A 668 -19.74 -21.40 -12.61
N VAL A 669 -21.01 -21.82 -12.68
CA VAL A 669 -22.17 -20.95 -12.85
C VAL A 669 -23.08 -21.07 -11.61
N PHE A 670 -23.56 -19.95 -11.08
CA PHE A 670 -24.48 -19.90 -9.93
C PHE A 670 -25.93 -20.20 -10.34
N ALA A 671 -26.33 -21.47 -10.23
CA ALA A 671 -27.68 -21.91 -10.57
C ALA A 671 -28.57 -22.16 -9.32
N PRO A 672 -29.88 -21.89 -9.39
CA PRO A 672 -30.82 -22.24 -8.32
C PRO A 672 -31.17 -23.74 -8.35
N VAL A 673 -30.48 -24.55 -7.54
CA VAL A 673 -30.68 -26.00 -7.43
C VAL A 673 -31.54 -26.32 -6.21
N SER A 674 -32.74 -26.86 -6.43
CA SER A 674 -33.71 -27.23 -5.39
C SER A 674 -34.03 -26.08 -4.41
N GLY A 675 -34.11 -24.85 -4.92
CA GLY A 675 -34.40 -23.63 -4.13
C GLY A 675 -33.20 -22.98 -3.44
N ALA A 676 -31.97 -23.52 -3.61
CA ALA A 676 -30.74 -22.92 -3.09
C ALA A 676 -29.76 -22.61 -4.24
N VAL A 677 -29.12 -21.43 -4.22
CA VAL A 677 -28.06 -21.08 -5.17
C VAL A 677 -26.84 -21.98 -4.92
N ARG A 678 -26.31 -22.60 -5.99
CA ARG A 678 -25.09 -23.43 -5.95
C ARG A 678 -24.21 -23.15 -7.18
N PRO A 679 -22.87 -23.08 -7.02
CA PRO A 679 -21.96 -23.09 -8.15
C PRO A 679 -21.93 -24.50 -8.78
N ILE A 680 -22.37 -24.62 -10.02
CA ILE A 680 -22.24 -25.84 -10.83
C ILE A 680 -20.99 -25.69 -11.70
N GLN A 681 -20.04 -26.63 -11.65
CA GLN A 681 -18.93 -26.66 -12.60
C GLN A 681 -19.47 -27.01 -13.99
N VAL A 682 -19.32 -26.10 -14.96
CA VAL A 682 -19.73 -26.34 -16.36
C VAL A 682 -18.54 -26.56 -17.29
N GLY A 683 -17.35 -26.04 -16.95
CA GLY A 683 -16.14 -26.21 -17.74
C GLY A 683 -14.84 -26.17 -16.92
N GLN A 684 -13.73 -26.61 -17.54
CA GLN A 684 -12.37 -26.50 -16.99
C GLN A 684 -11.32 -26.46 -18.11
N ILE A 685 -10.20 -25.80 -17.85
CA ILE A 685 -9.06 -25.66 -18.78
C ILE A 685 -7.72 -25.75 -18.05
N ALA A 686 -6.71 -26.27 -18.74
CA ALA A 686 -5.35 -26.45 -18.24
C ALA A 686 -4.33 -25.52 -18.94
N PHE A 687 -3.64 -24.66 -18.17
CA PHE A 687 -2.60 -23.75 -18.67
C PHE A 687 -1.17 -24.28 -18.45
N HIS A 688 -1.01 -25.60 -18.55
CA HIS A 688 0.29 -26.28 -18.46
C HIS A 688 1.27 -25.75 -19.53
N GLY A 689 2.52 -25.50 -19.12
CA GLY A 689 3.56 -24.92 -19.98
C GLY A 689 3.46 -23.40 -20.20
N ILE A 690 2.25 -22.83 -20.10
CA ILE A 690 1.99 -21.38 -20.26
C ILE A 690 2.37 -20.63 -18.98
N VAL A 691 1.78 -20.98 -17.82
CA VAL A 691 2.08 -20.32 -16.54
C VAL A 691 3.11 -21.14 -15.75
N ARG A 692 4.33 -20.60 -15.63
CA ARG A 692 5.48 -21.25 -14.95
C ARG A 692 5.33 -21.40 -13.43
N SER A 693 4.52 -20.55 -12.79
CA SER A 693 4.29 -20.57 -11.34
C SER A 693 2.90 -20.01 -11.02
N PRO A 694 1.89 -20.88 -10.82
CA PRO A 694 0.52 -20.46 -10.55
C PRO A 694 0.42 -19.45 -9.40
N ALA A 695 1.21 -19.68 -8.34
CA ALA A 695 1.27 -18.84 -7.15
C ALA A 695 1.56 -17.36 -7.43
N ARG A 696 2.16 -16.99 -8.58
CA ARG A 696 2.47 -15.59 -8.95
C ARG A 696 1.45 -14.93 -9.87
N VAL A 697 0.37 -15.62 -10.24
CA VAL A 697 -0.81 -14.95 -10.80
C VAL A 697 -1.42 -14.07 -9.72
N ARG A 698 -1.73 -12.82 -10.09
CA ARG A 698 -2.27 -11.78 -9.19
C ARG A 698 -3.71 -11.41 -9.52
N GLY A 699 -4.10 -11.49 -10.79
CA GLY A 699 -5.44 -11.19 -11.27
C GLY A 699 -5.75 -11.98 -12.55
N LEU A 700 -7.02 -12.26 -12.75
CA LEU A 700 -7.55 -13.05 -13.87
C LEU A 700 -8.90 -12.43 -14.29
N SER A 701 -9.17 -12.40 -15.58
CA SER A 701 -10.52 -12.20 -16.13
C SER A 701 -10.60 -12.91 -17.48
N TRP A 702 -11.79 -12.97 -18.06
CA TRP A 702 -11.99 -13.56 -19.38
C TRP A 702 -13.00 -12.79 -20.22
N ILE A 703 -13.03 -13.08 -21.51
CA ILE A 703 -13.78 -12.33 -22.51
C ILE A 703 -14.42 -13.35 -23.45
N LEU A 704 -15.73 -13.54 -23.29
CA LEU A 704 -16.55 -14.37 -24.18
C LEU A 704 -17.00 -13.56 -25.40
N PRO A 705 -17.06 -14.17 -26.60
CA PRO A 705 -17.75 -13.58 -27.75
C PRO A 705 -19.22 -13.30 -27.42
N GLU A 706 -19.80 -12.23 -27.97
CA GLU A 706 -21.19 -11.85 -27.68
C GLU A 706 -22.19 -12.91 -28.16
N SER A 707 -21.92 -13.58 -29.28
CA SER A 707 -22.71 -14.73 -29.75
C SER A 707 -22.71 -15.92 -28.79
N GLN A 708 -21.61 -16.15 -28.07
CA GLN A 708 -21.51 -17.21 -27.05
C GLN A 708 -22.26 -16.79 -25.77
N MET A 709 -22.30 -15.51 -25.43
CA MET A 709 -23.06 -15.02 -24.27
C MET A 709 -24.58 -14.97 -24.48
N ILE A 710 -25.05 -14.86 -25.73
CA ILE A 710 -26.48 -14.74 -26.05
C ILE A 710 -27.09 -16.11 -26.41
N ASP A 711 -26.44 -16.86 -27.30
CA ASP A 711 -26.98 -18.10 -27.89
C ASP A 711 -26.14 -19.36 -27.54
N GLY A 712 -25.07 -19.22 -26.76
CA GLY A 712 -24.11 -20.30 -26.47
C GLY A 712 -24.50 -21.21 -25.31
N ASP A 713 -23.91 -22.41 -25.29
CA ASP A 713 -23.94 -23.32 -24.14
C ASP A 713 -22.77 -22.99 -23.19
N PRO A 714 -23.02 -22.63 -21.91
CA PRO A 714 -21.98 -22.37 -20.91
C PRO A 714 -20.98 -23.52 -20.71
N SER A 715 -21.32 -24.77 -21.05
CA SER A 715 -20.36 -25.88 -21.03
C SER A 715 -19.19 -25.69 -22.03
N GLN A 716 -19.40 -24.87 -23.06
CA GLN A 716 -18.44 -24.56 -24.12
C GLN A 716 -17.75 -23.20 -23.92
N ASP A 717 -18.19 -22.35 -22.98
CA ASP A 717 -17.64 -21.00 -22.73
C ASP A 717 -16.12 -21.00 -22.67
N VAL A 718 -15.56 -21.96 -21.93
CA VAL A 718 -14.13 -22.18 -21.78
C VAL A 718 -13.41 -22.21 -23.13
N ALA A 719 -13.95 -22.90 -24.14
CA ALA A 719 -13.33 -23.07 -25.45
C ALA A 719 -13.38 -21.80 -26.34
N PHE A 720 -14.25 -20.84 -26.03
CA PHE A 720 -14.38 -19.56 -26.73
C PHE A 720 -13.79 -18.37 -25.96
N ALA A 721 -13.58 -18.51 -24.65
CA ALA A 721 -13.08 -17.46 -23.79
C ALA A 721 -11.62 -17.06 -24.10
N SER A 722 -11.42 -15.78 -24.44
CA SER A 722 -10.08 -15.17 -24.38
C SER A 722 -9.76 -14.77 -22.93
N VAL A 723 -8.63 -15.22 -22.38
CA VAL A 723 -8.33 -15.08 -20.94
C VAL A 723 -7.20 -14.08 -20.71
N LEU A 724 -7.39 -13.15 -19.77
CA LEU A 724 -6.39 -12.16 -19.33
C LEU A 724 -5.75 -12.60 -18.00
N PHE A 725 -4.44 -12.85 -18.03
CA PHE A 725 -3.63 -13.16 -16.86
C PHE A 725 -2.72 -12.00 -16.48
N LEU A 726 -2.76 -11.58 -15.21
CA LEU A 726 -1.77 -10.67 -14.63
C LEU A 726 -0.76 -11.46 -13.79
N VAL A 727 0.45 -11.63 -14.31
CA VAL A 727 1.51 -12.48 -13.73
C VAL A 727 2.89 -11.87 -13.94
N ASP A 728 3.76 -11.88 -12.91
CA ASP A 728 5.12 -11.31 -12.95
C ASP A 728 5.20 -9.88 -13.54
N GLY A 729 4.19 -9.05 -13.26
CA GLY A 729 4.10 -7.67 -13.76
C GLY A 729 3.76 -7.53 -15.24
N LYS A 730 3.24 -8.58 -15.87
CA LYS A 730 2.83 -8.58 -17.28
C LYS A 730 1.34 -8.83 -17.39
N LEU A 731 0.68 -8.13 -18.30
CA LEU A 731 -0.66 -8.49 -18.76
C LEU A 731 -0.53 -9.40 -19.98
N VAL A 732 -1.03 -10.61 -19.84
CA VAL A 732 -0.90 -11.70 -20.82
C VAL A 732 -2.29 -12.07 -21.31
N LEU A 733 -2.50 -11.92 -22.61
CA LEU A 733 -3.69 -12.40 -23.30
C LEU A 733 -3.43 -13.84 -23.77
N LEU A 734 -4.37 -14.73 -23.48
CA LEU A 734 -4.45 -16.08 -24.03
C LEU A 734 -5.70 -16.17 -24.92
N GLN A 735 -5.54 -16.48 -26.20
CA GLN A 735 -6.67 -16.68 -27.12
C GLN A 735 -6.83 -18.17 -27.46
N PRO A 736 -8.07 -18.70 -27.55
CA PRO A 736 -8.31 -20.05 -28.02
C PRO A 736 -7.93 -20.18 -29.51
N SER A 737 -7.24 -21.26 -29.84
CA SER A 737 -6.88 -21.65 -31.20
C SER A 737 -6.98 -23.17 -31.35
N VAL A 738 -6.99 -23.68 -32.59
CA VAL A 738 -7.14 -25.11 -32.86
C VAL A 738 -5.89 -25.61 -33.59
N ASN A 739 -5.26 -26.65 -33.03
CA ASN A 739 -4.12 -27.33 -33.64
C ASN A 739 -4.51 -28.08 -34.92
N SER A 740 -3.52 -28.46 -35.73
CA SER A 740 -3.70 -29.33 -36.91
C SER A 740 -4.34 -30.69 -36.60
N GLU A 741 -4.36 -31.11 -35.33
CA GLU A 741 -5.02 -32.33 -34.84
C GLU A 741 -6.46 -32.09 -34.33
N GLY A 742 -7.01 -30.89 -34.50
CA GLY A 742 -8.35 -30.53 -33.99
C GLY A 742 -8.43 -30.26 -32.49
N GLN A 743 -7.31 -30.35 -31.76
CA GLN A 743 -7.24 -30.09 -30.33
C GLN A 743 -7.19 -28.59 -30.02
N LEU A 744 -7.94 -28.16 -29.00
CA LEU A 744 -7.92 -26.80 -28.46
C LEU A 744 -6.54 -26.49 -27.84
N LYS A 745 -5.99 -25.34 -28.22
CA LYS A 745 -4.74 -24.74 -27.73
C LYS A 745 -5.01 -23.29 -27.33
N TYR A 746 -4.12 -22.70 -26.54
CA TYR A 746 -4.11 -21.27 -26.26
C TYR A 746 -2.82 -20.64 -26.74
N ASP A 747 -2.95 -19.57 -27.52
CA ASP A 747 -1.83 -18.76 -27.97
C ASP A 747 -1.60 -17.59 -27.00
N MET A 748 -0.38 -17.52 -26.47
CA MET A 748 0.03 -16.54 -25.48
C MET A 748 0.63 -15.31 -26.15
N ARG A 749 0.09 -14.12 -25.87
CA ARG A 749 0.72 -12.85 -26.18
C ARG A 749 0.79 -11.95 -24.96
N VAL A 750 1.97 -11.41 -24.66
CA VAL A 750 2.10 -10.32 -23.68
C VAL A 750 1.64 -9.03 -24.35
N ILE A 751 0.65 -8.36 -23.78
CA ILE A 751 0.09 -7.11 -24.32
C ILE A 751 0.58 -5.85 -23.59
N SER A 752 1.04 -5.99 -22.34
CA SER A 752 1.62 -4.87 -21.56
C SER A 752 2.58 -5.39 -20.46
N HIS A 753 3.49 -4.51 -20.02
CA HIS A 753 4.58 -4.79 -19.07
C HIS A 753 4.58 -3.78 -17.92
N ASN A 754 5.26 -4.10 -16.80
CA ASN A 754 5.29 -3.30 -15.57
C ASN A 754 3.88 -2.97 -15.02
N VAL A 755 2.92 -3.88 -15.22
CA VAL A 755 1.50 -3.70 -14.85
C VAL A 755 1.29 -3.92 -13.36
N GLU A 756 0.78 -2.92 -12.65
CA GLU A 756 0.32 -3.09 -11.26
C GLU A 756 -1.09 -3.67 -11.20
N PHE A 757 -2.01 -3.10 -11.97
CA PHE A 757 -3.39 -3.57 -12.15
C PHE A 757 -3.90 -3.24 -13.56
N TYR A 758 -4.97 -3.93 -13.95
CA TYR A 758 -5.81 -3.65 -15.11
C TYR A 758 -7.28 -3.74 -14.72
N ALA A 759 -8.16 -3.04 -15.46
CA ALA A 759 -9.61 -3.13 -15.32
C ALA A 759 -10.27 -3.22 -16.71
N SER A 760 -11.08 -4.25 -16.91
CA SER A 760 -11.93 -4.41 -18.10
C SER A 760 -13.30 -3.83 -17.79
N MET A 761 -13.73 -2.78 -18.50
CA MET A 761 -14.99 -2.09 -18.17
C MET A 761 -16.23 -2.93 -18.47
N ARG A 762 -16.08 -4.03 -19.23
CA ARG A 762 -17.12 -5.04 -19.41
C ARG A 762 -17.52 -5.73 -18.10
N ASP A 763 -16.58 -5.88 -17.15
CA ASP A 763 -16.86 -6.40 -15.80
C ASP A 763 -17.53 -5.34 -14.88
N GLN A 764 -17.72 -4.09 -15.32
CA GLN A 764 -18.44 -3.05 -14.56
C GLN A 764 -19.96 -3.17 -14.70
N LEU A 765 -20.48 -3.86 -15.72
CA LEU A 765 -21.92 -3.98 -15.94
C LEU A 765 -22.61 -4.74 -14.80
N SER A 766 -22.03 -5.88 -14.38
CA SER A 766 -22.45 -6.63 -13.18
C SER A 766 -22.14 -5.92 -11.84
N VAL A 767 -21.61 -4.69 -11.90
CA VAL A 767 -21.50 -3.76 -10.76
C VAL A 767 -22.61 -2.71 -10.75
N ASN A 768 -23.21 -2.38 -11.90
CA ASN A 768 -24.23 -1.33 -12.02
C ASN A 768 -25.67 -1.86 -12.16
N THR A 769 -25.89 -3.06 -12.73
CA THR A 769 -27.24 -3.65 -12.93
C THR A 769 -28.03 -3.88 -11.63
N LEU A 770 -27.40 -3.78 -10.46
CA LEU A 770 -28.02 -3.90 -9.13
C LEU A 770 -28.57 -2.59 -8.54
N ASN A 771 -28.38 -1.44 -9.20
CA ASN A 771 -28.92 -0.14 -8.76
C ASN A 771 -30.12 0.33 -9.61
N GLU A 772 -30.24 -0.07 -10.88
CA GLU A 772 -31.29 0.41 -11.80
C GLU A 772 -32.60 -0.41 -11.76
N SER A 773 -33.08 -0.75 -10.57
CA SER A 773 -34.34 -1.49 -10.38
C SER A 773 -35.59 -0.59 -10.26
N SER A 774 -35.51 0.70 -10.64
CA SER A 774 -36.62 1.67 -10.49
C SER A 774 -36.67 2.81 -11.52
N ALA A 775 -35.90 2.72 -12.60
CA ALA A 775 -36.05 3.57 -13.79
C ALA A 775 -36.15 2.65 -15.02
N GLY A 776 -36.89 3.07 -16.06
CA GLY A 776 -37.14 2.22 -17.21
C GLY A 776 -35.90 2.02 -18.09
N PHE A 777 -35.68 0.80 -18.59
CA PHE A 777 -34.63 0.45 -19.55
C PHE A 777 -34.58 1.45 -20.71
N SER A 778 -33.53 2.28 -20.76
CA SER A 778 -33.13 3.02 -21.95
C SER A 778 -32.22 2.15 -22.81
N VAL A 779 -32.61 1.91 -24.07
CA VAL A 779 -31.82 1.11 -25.02
C VAL A 779 -30.46 1.78 -25.31
N ASP A 780 -30.37 3.10 -25.12
CA ASP A 780 -29.13 3.90 -25.27
C ASP A 780 -27.97 3.43 -24.37
N ALA A 781 -28.26 2.71 -23.28
CA ALA A 781 -27.23 2.18 -22.37
C ALA A 781 -26.30 1.16 -23.04
N GLU A 782 -26.73 0.54 -24.15
CA GLU A 782 -25.93 -0.47 -24.83
C GLU A 782 -24.75 0.11 -25.64
N GLU A 783 -24.83 1.37 -26.09
CA GLU A 783 -23.90 1.97 -27.05
C GLU A 783 -22.77 2.84 -26.43
N SER A 784 -22.49 2.73 -25.13
CA SER A 784 -21.36 3.46 -24.52
C SER A 784 -20.03 3.06 -25.18
N ILE A 785 -19.31 4.03 -25.77
CA ILE A 785 -18.11 3.76 -26.59
C ILE A 785 -17.01 3.05 -25.78
N LEU A 786 -16.93 3.36 -24.48
CA LEU A 786 -15.91 2.81 -23.58
C LEU A 786 -16.38 1.56 -22.81
N ARG A 787 -17.56 0.99 -23.13
CA ARG A 787 -18.12 -0.25 -22.54
C ARG A 787 -17.11 -1.41 -22.58
N ASN A 788 -16.41 -1.54 -23.71
CA ASN A 788 -15.41 -2.59 -23.94
C ASN A 788 -13.96 -2.13 -23.68
N SER A 789 -13.75 -1.00 -23.00
CA SER A 789 -12.40 -0.46 -22.77
C SER A 789 -11.59 -1.27 -21.75
N LEU A 790 -10.30 -1.44 -22.04
CA LEU A 790 -9.32 -2.08 -21.15
C LEU A 790 -8.33 -1.03 -20.66
N TRP A 791 -8.33 -0.81 -19.34
CA TRP A 791 -7.46 0.14 -18.64
C TRP A 791 -6.32 -0.61 -17.94
N VAL A 792 -5.11 -0.06 -17.98
CA VAL A 792 -3.89 -0.67 -17.44
C VAL A 792 -3.03 0.40 -16.78
N PHE A 793 -2.60 0.18 -15.54
CA PHE A 793 -1.69 1.09 -14.85
C PHE A 793 -0.26 0.52 -14.81
N GLU A 794 0.68 1.21 -15.48
CA GLU A 794 2.09 0.82 -15.64
C GLU A 794 3.03 1.60 -14.68
N GLY A 795 2.56 1.87 -13.47
CA GLY A 795 3.36 2.50 -12.40
C GLY A 795 3.56 4.02 -12.52
N HIS A 796 3.58 4.59 -13.74
CA HIS A 796 3.63 6.04 -13.95
C HIS A 796 2.50 6.56 -14.84
N GLU A 797 2.12 5.78 -15.85
CA GLU A 797 1.06 6.12 -16.80
C GLU A 797 -0.17 5.22 -16.58
N LEU A 798 -1.36 5.78 -16.75
CA LEU A 798 -2.58 5.01 -16.98
C LEU A 798 -2.82 4.93 -18.49
N LYS A 799 -2.92 3.72 -19.02
CA LYS A 799 -3.16 3.47 -20.45
C LYS A 799 -4.52 2.84 -20.66
N VAL A 800 -5.16 3.17 -21.78
CA VAL A 800 -6.44 2.58 -22.17
C VAL A 800 -6.48 2.23 -23.64
N TRP A 801 -6.94 1.02 -23.94
CA TRP A 801 -7.52 0.68 -25.24
C TRP A 801 -9.02 0.99 -25.18
N PRO A 802 -9.55 1.91 -26.01
CA PRO A 802 -10.98 2.27 -25.98
C PRO A 802 -11.93 1.09 -26.25
N ASP A 803 -11.51 0.13 -27.08
CA ASP A 803 -12.18 -1.14 -27.31
C ASP A 803 -11.17 -2.30 -27.31
N ILE A 804 -11.39 -3.31 -26.45
CA ILE A 804 -10.58 -4.52 -26.42
C ILE A 804 -10.77 -5.42 -27.65
N GLN A 805 -11.87 -5.29 -28.41
CA GLN A 805 -12.08 -6.07 -29.63
C GLN A 805 -11.04 -5.74 -30.71
N ASP A 806 -10.45 -4.53 -30.71
CA ASP A 806 -9.30 -4.22 -31.56
C ASP A 806 -8.04 -5.00 -31.13
N VAL A 807 -7.81 -5.15 -29.83
CA VAL A 807 -6.71 -5.97 -29.29
C VAL A 807 -6.93 -7.44 -29.66
N LEU A 808 -8.14 -7.98 -29.49
CA LEU A 808 -8.47 -9.36 -29.83
C LEU A 808 -8.33 -9.65 -31.34
N ARG A 809 -8.77 -8.73 -32.21
CA ARG A 809 -8.61 -8.84 -33.68
C ARG A 809 -7.16 -8.66 -34.15
N ALA A 810 -6.39 -7.79 -33.50
CA ALA A 810 -4.96 -7.63 -33.80
C ALA A 810 -4.10 -8.82 -33.35
N THR A 811 -4.65 -9.70 -32.50
CA THR A 811 -3.93 -10.86 -31.96
C THR A 811 -4.34 -12.19 -32.59
N SER A 812 -5.58 -12.33 -33.07
CA SER A 812 -6.07 -13.56 -33.71
C SER A 812 -5.69 -13.74 -35.18
N ILE A 813 -5.40 -12.64 -35.90
CA ILE A 813 -5.18 -12.69 -37.36
C ILE A 813 -3.73 -13.05 -37.72
N GLU A 814 -2.73 -12.53 -36.99
CA GLU A 814 -1.31 -12.80 -37.25
C GLU A 814 -0.45 -12.41 -36.03
N HIS A 815 0.48 -13.28 -35.61
CA HIS A 815 1.40 -12.97 -34.50
C HIS A 815 2.35 -11.80 -34.79
N SER A 816 2.58 -11.50 -36.06
CA SER A 816 3.41 -10.42 -36.62
C SER A 816 2.81 -9.03 -36.46
N LYS A 817 1.48 -8.91 -36.34
CA LYS A 817 0.78 -7.62 -36.40
C LYS A 817 0.97 -6.84 -35.10
N GLU A 818 1.33 -5.56 -35.19
CA GLU A 818 1.44 -4.67 -34.03
C GLU A 818 0.10 -4.51 -33.30
N LEU A 819 0.16 -4.22 -31.99
CA LEU A 819 -1.04 -3.97 -31.18
C LEU A 819 -1.62 -2.59 -31.51
N PRO A 820 -2.95 -2.40 -31.39
CA PRO A 820 -3.55 -1.08 -31.56
C PRO A 820 -2.98 -0.10 -30.51
N PRO A 821 -2.79 1.19 -30.87
CA PRO A 821 -2.23 2.18 -29.97
C PRO A 821 -3.16 2.46 -28.78
N THR A 822 -2.57 2.61 -27.60
CA THR A 822 -3.26 3.05 -26.38
C THR A 822 -3.33 4.57 -26.30
N VAL A 823 -4.40 5.11 -25.72
CA VAL A 823 -4.34 6.44 -25.10
C VAL A 823 -3.46 6.31 -23.85
N SER A 824 -2.49 7.21 -23.66
CA SER A 824 -1.68 7.27 -22.44
C SER A 824 -2.00 8.54 -21.66
N MET A 825 -2.17 8.42 -20.35
CA MET A 825 -2.54 9.50 -19.44
C MET A 825 -1.50 9.60 -18.33
N PRO A 826 -0.70 10.68 -18.26
CA PRO A 826 0.19 10.93 -17.14
C PRO A 826 -0.63 11.38 -15.92
N ILE A 827 -0.57 10.62 -14.83
CA ILE A 827 -1.30 10.93 -13.59
C ILE A 827 -0.27 11.21 -12.49
N ASP A 828 -0.46 12.27 -11.70
CA ASP A 828 0.44 12.69 -10.62
C ASP A 828 0.19 11.91 -9.31
N PHE A 829 -1.05 11.51 -9.03
CA PHE A 829 -1.42 10.51 -8.01
C PHE A 829 -1.42 9.06 -8.56
N TYR A 830 -1.64 8.05 -7.70
CA TYR A 830 -1.85 6.65 -8.14
C TYR A 830 -3.36 6.37 -8.27
N PRO A 831 -3.85 5.83 -9.40
CA PRO A 831 -5.27 5.60 -9.65
C PRO A 831 -5.81 4.37 -8.89
N LEU A 832 -7.00 4.52 -8.29
CA LEU A 832 -7.69 3.46 -7.54
C LEU A 832 -8.89 2.88 -8.28
N SER A 833 -9.60 3.71 -9.03
CA SER A 833 -10.88 3.37 -9.65
C SER A 833 -11.10 4.31 -10.84
N ILE A 834 -11.54 3.76 -11.97
CA ILE A 834 -12.00 4.54 -13.13
C ILE A 834 -13.52 4.65 -13.02
N LEU A 835 -14.06 5.85 -13.22
CA LEU A 835 -15.49 6.11 -13.22
C LEU A 835 -15.94 6.57 -14.59
N LEU A 836 -16.21 5.59 -15.46
CA LEU A 836 -16.65 5.83 -16.84
C LEU A 836 -17.79 6.85 -16.90
N GLY A 837 -18.92 6.57 -16.23
CA GLY A 837 -20.10 7.45 -16.23
C GLY A 837 -19.90 8.87 -15.67
N LYS A 838 -18.71 9.19 -15.15
CA LYS A 838 -18.33 10.52 -14.64
C LYS A 838 -17.09 11.10 -15.35
N GLY A 839 -16.55 10.47 -16.40
CA GLY A 839 -15.40 11.00 -17.13
C GLY A 839 -14.08 11.13 -16.31
N ILE A 840 -14.02 10.58 -15.09
CA ILE A 840 -12.91 10.78 -14.15
C ILE A 840 -12.22 9.48 -13.73
N VAL A 841 -10.93 9.61 -13.42
CA VAL A 841 -10.12 8.64 -12.68
C VAL A 841 -10.01 9.14 -11.23
N LEU A 842 -10.33 8.27 -10.27
CA LEU A 842 -10.26 8.52 -8.83
C LEU A 842 -8.97 7.96 -8.24
N GLY A 843 -8.31 8.72 -7.38
CA GLY A 843 -7.17 8.26 -6.57
C GLY A 843 -7.08 9.00 -5.24
N VAL A 844 -5.99 8.73 -4.50
CA VAL A 844 -5.78 9.25 -3.14
C VAL A 844 -4.31 9.59 -2.92
N GLU A 845 -4.03 10.71 -2.26
CA GLU A 845 -2.67 11.18 -1.98
C GLU A 845 -2.46 11.37 -0.46
N PRO A 846 -1.32 10.96 0.12
CA PRO A 846 -1.05 11.17 1.54
C PRO A 846 -0.43 12.54 1.80
N GLU A 847 -0.92 13.21 2.84
CA GLU A 847 -0.54 14.57 3.21
C GLU A 847 0.00 14.58 4.64
N LEU A 848 1.26 15.02 4.81
CA LEU A 848 1.88 15.19 6.12
C LEU A 848 1.40 16.52 6.74
N VAL A 849 0.55 16.43 7.75
CA VAL A 849 0.06 17.58 8.50
C VAL A 849 1.02 17.89 9.64
N GLN A 850 1.63 19.08 9.59
CA GLN A 850 2.42 19.65 10.68
C GLN A 850 1.83 21.02 11.06
N ARG A 851 1.58 21.23 12.36
CA ARG A 851 1.00 22.47 12.88
C ARG A 851 1.81 22.96 14.08
N ARG A 852 1.80 24.28 14.32
CA ARG A 852 2.52 24.91 15.45
C ARG A 852 1.77 24.80 16.78
N ASP A 853 0.49 24.44 16.77
CA ASP A 853 -0.37 24.27 17.93
C ASP A 853 -0.56 22.79 18.34
N ILE A 854 0.14 21.86 17.68
CA ILE A 854 0.09 20.42 17.96
C ILE A 854 1.51 19.87 18.08
N SER A 855 1.81 19.18 19.19
CA SER A 855 3.14 18.64 19.50
C SER A 855 3.46 17.31 18.80
N PHE A 856 2.83 17.03 17.65
CA PHE A 856 3.07 15.86 16.82
C PHE A 856 2.63 16.11 15.38
N SER A 857 3.28 15.43 14.45
CA SER A 857 2.95 15.38 13.03
C SER A 857 2.12 14.13 12.74
N PHE A 858 1.23 14.20 11.74
CA PHE A 858 0.41 13.05 11.37
C PHE A 858 0.09 13.05 9.87
N PHE A 859 -0.16 11.87 9.31
CA PHE A 859 -0.64 11.75 7.94
C PHE A 859 -2.17 11.73 7.89
N ARG A 860 -2.74 12.55 7.01
CA ARG A 860 -4.07 12.33 6.44
C ARG A 860 -3.92 11.88 4.99
N PHE A 861 -5.03 11.53 4.35
CA PHE A 861 -5.05 11.34 2.90
C PHE A 861 -6.22 12.08 2.29
N SER A 862 -5.99 12.62 1.09
CA SER A 862 -6.90 13.50 0.37
C SER A 862 -7.26 12.86 -0.97
N ILE A 863 -8.50 13.05 -1.42
CA ILE A 863 -8.98 12.54 -2.71
C ILE A 863 -8.33 13.37 -3.83
N ARG A 864 -7.93 12.70 -4.92
CA ARG A 864 -7.47 13.33 -6.16
C ARG A 864 -8.26 12.76 -7.33
N THR A 865 -8.54 13.60 -8.33
CA THR A 865 -9.32 13.24 -9.53
C THR A 865 -8.65 13.78 -10.78
N HIS A 866 -8.77 13.05 -11.89
CA HIS A 866 -8.24 13.44 -13.21
C HIS A 866 -9.30 13.16 -14.28
N LEU A 867 -9.57 14.13 -15.16
CA LEU A 867 -10.51 13.99 -16.28
C LEU A 867 -9.83 13.20 -17.41
N PHE A 868 -10.35 12.03 -17.76
CA PHE A 868 -9.78 11.22 -18.85
C PHE A 868 -10.30 11.61 -20.23
N LEU A 869 -11.45 12.30 -20.29
CA LEU A 869 -12.13 12.65 -21.55
C LEU A 869 -11.27 13.48 -22.53
N PRO A 870 -10.46 14.48 -22.10
CA PRO A 870 -9.63 15.26 -23.02
C PRO A 870 -8.69 14.38 -23.85
N GLU A 871 -7.96 13.48 -23.20
CA GLU A 871 -6.94 12.66 -23.88
C GLU A 871 -7.56 11.59 -24.81
N ILE A 872 -8.75 11.06 -24.50
CA ILE A 872 -9.46 10.14 -25.41
C ILE A 872 -10.05 10.91 -26.61
N LEU A 873 -10.60 12.11 -26.41
CA LEU A 873 -11.05 12.96 -27.53
C LEU A 873 -9.87 13.36 -28.42
N ARG A 874 -8.75 13.77 -27.82
CA ARG A 874 -7.49 14.06 -28.51
C ARG A 874 -7.00 12.86 -29.33
N PHE A 875 -7.03 11.65 -28.78
CA PHE A 875 -6.66 10.43 -29.52
C PHE A 875 -7.52 10.20 -30.76
N TYR A 876 -8.85 10.26 -30.64
CA TYR A 876 -9.75 10.12 -31.80
C TYR A 876 -9.57 11.25 -32.82
N LEU A 877 -9.29 12.47 -32.37
CA LEU A 877 -8.96 13.58 -33.26
C LEU A 877 -7.63 13.32 -34.00
N VAL A 878 -6.53 12.96 -33.32
CA VAL A 878 -5.25 12.60 -33.96
C VAL A 878 -5.43 11.48 -34.99
N ALA A 879 -6.23 10.45 -34.68
CA ALA A 879 -6.53 9.33 -35.59
C ALA A 879 -7.50 9.67 -36.76
N ASN A 880 -7.75 10.95 -37.02
CA ASN A 880 -8.72 11.48 -38.00
C ASN A 880 -10.17 10.97 -37.86
N ASN A 881 -10.57 10.50 -36.67
CA ASN A 881 -11.90 9.95 -36.40
C ASN A 881 -12.78 10.95 -35.64
N SER A 882 -13.08 12.08 -36.28
CA SER A 882 -13.94 13.13 -35.69
C SER A 882 -15.36 12.65 -35.37
N ALA A 883 -15.85 11.59 -36.03
CA ALA A 883 -17.17 11.02 -35.75
C ALA A 883 -17.22 10.27 -34.40
N ALA A 884 -16.19 9.46 -34.08
CA ALA A 884 -16.08 8.84 -32.77
C ALA A 884 -15.85 9.88 -31.65
N ALA A 885 -15.03 10.91 -31.92
CA ALA A 885 -14.84 12.03 -30.99
C ALA A 885 -16.16 12.75 -30.68
N LEU A 886 -16.98 13.04 -31.70
CA LEU A 886 -18.28 13.68 -31.51
C LEU A 886 -19.26 12.81 -30.71
N LYS A 887 -19.38 11.51 -31.04
CA LYS A 887 -20.26 10.59 -30.30
C LYS A 887 -19.80 10.42 -28.84
N LEU A 888 -18.49 10.39 -28.57
CA LEU A 888 -17.96 10.33 -27.20
C LEU A 888 -18.24 11.63 -26.42
N ALA A 889 -18.03 12.80 -27.04
CA ALA A 889 -18.33 14.08 -26.42
C ALA A 889 -19.85 14.22 -26.12
N GLN A 890 -20.72 13.77 -27.02
CA GLN A 890 -22.17 13.72 -26.79
C GLN A 890 -22.56 12.82 -25.60
N GLN A 891 -21.90 11.67 -25.41
CA GLN A 891 -22.14 10.78 -24.27
C GLN A 891 -21.83 11.42 -22.90
N TYR A 892 -20.94 12.43 -22.86
CA TYR A 892 -20.57 13.15 -21.63
C TYR A 892 -21.09 14.59 -21.54
N GLN A 893 -21.91 15.03 -22.50
CA GLN A 893 -22.43 16.40 -22.58
C GLN A 893 -23.26 16.84 -21.36
N ASN A 894 -23.78 15.88 -20.59
CA ASN A 894 -24.60 16.11 -19.39
C ASN A 894 -23.79 16.37 -18.10
N LEU A 895 -22.46 16.14 -18.10
CA LEU A 895 -21.62 16.34 -16.91
C LEU A 895 -21.46 17.83 -16.58
N GLU A 896 -21.55 18.20 -15.31
CA GLU A 896 -21.50 19.60 -14.85
C GLU A 896 -20.20 20.32 -15.26
N TYR A 897 -19.08 19.59 -15.34
CA TYR A 897 -17.75 20.06 -15.76
C TYR A 897 -17.41 19.72 -17.23
N PHE A 898 -18.37 19.31 -18.07
CA PHE A 898 -18.13 18.97 -19.48
C PHE A 898 -17.44 20.09 -20.27
N ALA A 899 -17.88 21.34 -20.08
CA ALA A 899 -17.27 22.50 -20.73
C ALA A 899 -15.80 22.70 -20.31
N HIS A 900 -15.46 22.47 -19.03
CA HIS A 900 -14.08 22.54 -18.55
C HIS A 900 -13.22 21.37 -19.08
N GLY A 901 -13.78 20.17 -19.25
CA GLY A 901 -13.08 19.08 -19.94
C GLY A 901 -12.73 19.43 -21.40
N LEU A 902 -13.63 20.11 -22.10
CA LEU A 902 -13.38 20.63 -23.45
C LEU A 902 -12.41 21.83 -23.47
N GLU A 903 -12.39 22.65 -22.42
CA GLU A 903 -11.41 23.72 -22.22
C GLU A 903 -9.98 23.15 -22.06
N VAL A 904 -9.81 22.13 -21.22
CA VAL A 904 -8.53 21.42 -21.02
C VAL A 904 -8.03 20.81 -22.33
N LEU A 905 -8.91 20.19 -23.12
CA LEU A 905 -8.58 19.70 -24.46
C LEU A 905 -8.07 20.82 -25.38
N LEU A 906 -8.77 21.97 -25.42
CA LEU A 906 -8.36 23.11 -26.24
C LEU A 906 -7.02 23.69 -25.79
N HIS A 907 -6.80 23.80 -24.47
CA HIS A 907 -5.54 24.28 -23.91
C HIS A 907 -4.37 23.35 -24.24
N HIS A 908 -4.50 22.04 -24.01
CA HIS A 908 -3.42 21.07 -24.26
C HIS A 908 -3.00 21.07 -25.73
N VAL A 909 -3.96 21.12 -26.67
CA VAL A 909 -3.66 21.15 -28.11
C VAL A 909 -3.11 22.50 -28.56
N LEU A 910 -3.60 23.62 -28.02
CA LEU A 910 -3.10 24.95 -28.37
C LEU A 910 -1.65 25.16 -27.91
N ASP A 911 -1.31 24.75 -26.70
CA ASP A 911 0.03 24.90 -26.12
C ASP A 911 1.06 24.10 -26.94
N GLU A 912 0.74 22.85 -27.30
CA GLU A 912 1.57 22.02 -28.17
C GLU A 912 1.71 22.58 -29.60
N GLU A 913 0.65 23.12 -30.21
CA GLU A 913 0.75 23.69 -31.57
C GLU A 913 1.53 25.02 -31.60
N VAL A 914 1.52 25.79 -30.52
CA VAL A 914 2.32 27.01 -30.37
C VAL A 914 3.81 26.69 -30.31
N ASP A 915 4.21 25.65 -29.57
CA ASP A 915 5.61 25.26 -29.43
C ASP A 915 6.12 24.39 -30.61
N SER A 916 5.25 23.60 -31.27
CA SER A 916 5.64 22.70 -32.37
C SER A 916 5.41 23.24 -33.80
N ALA A 917 4.57 24.26 -33.97
CA ALA A 917 4.27 24.93 -35.24
C ALA A 917 4.01 23.98 -36.44
N PRO A 918 3.03 23.05 -36.36
CA PRO A 918 2.78 22.07 -37.41
C PRO A 918 2.26 22.71 -38.71
N LYS A 919 2.39 21.97 -39.81
CA LYS A 919 1.74 22.35 -41.09
C LYS A 919 0.21 22.23 -40.95
N PRO A 920 -0.60 23.05 -41.67
CA PRO A 920 -2.07 23.02 -41.57
C PRO A 920 -2.71 21.64 -41.80
N GLU A 921 -2.12 20.80 -42.65
CA GLU A 921 -2.59 19.42 -42.91
C GLU A 921 -2.42 18.47 -41.72
N ALA A 922 -1.53 18.81 -40.78
CA ALA A 922 -1.22 18.05 -39.57
C ALA A 922 -1.77 18.74 -38.29
N ALA A 923 -2.40 19.91 -38.41
CA ALA A 923 -2.97 20.64 -37.29
C ALA A 923 -4.23 19.93 -36.75
N ILE A 924 -4.27 19.78 -35.43
CA ILE A 924 -5.35 19.17 -34.66
C ILE A 924 -6.32 20.27 -34.19
N LEU A 925 -5.83 21.48 -33.92
CA LEU A 925 -6.57 22.63 -33.42
C LEU A 925 -7.82 22.98 -34.27
N PRO A 926 -7.79 23.06 -35.62
CA PRO A 926 -9.01 23.31 -36.41
C PRO A 926 -10.08 22.23 -36.22
N ARG A 927 -9.65 21.01 -35.88
CA ARG A 927 -10.50 19.83 -35.72
C ARG A 927 -11.01 19.69 -34.27
N VAL A 928 -10.28 20.23 -33.29
CA VAL A 928 -10.83 20.55 -31.96
C VAL A 928 -11.91 21.62 -32.10
N LEU A 929 -11.62 22.76 -32.74
CA LEU A 929 -12.61 23.84 -32.92
C LEU A 929 -13.88 23.38 -33.64
N SER A 930 -13.76 22.53 -34.66
CA SER A 930 -14.90 21.88 -35.34
C SER A 930 -15.67 20.87 -34.47
N LEU A 931 -15.06 20.31 -33.42
CA LEU A 931 -15.77 19.51 -32.42
C LEU A 931 -16.50 20.43 -31.43
N LEU A 932 -15.81 21.46 -30.92
CA LEU A 932 -16.37 22.40 -29.94
C LEU A 932 -17.60 23.15 -30.48
N SER A 933 -17.60 23.53 -31.76
CA SER A 933 -18.72 24.25 -32.40
C SER A 933 -20.02 23.44 -32.49
N SER A 934 -19.96 22.12 -32.25
CA SER A 934 -21.15 21.25 -32.12
C SER A 934 -21.90 21.44 -30.79
N PHE A 935 -21.33 22.17 -29.82
CA PHE A 935 -21.88 22.35 -28.48
C PHE A 935 -22.25 23.81 -28.19
N LYS A 936 -23.31 24.02 -27.39
CA LYS A 936 -23.82 25.38 -27.07
C LYS A 936 -22.78 26.23 -26.35
N GLN A 937 -21.96 25.60 -25.53
CA GLN A 937 -20.90 26.18 -24.71
C GLN A 937 -19.65 26.63 -25.51
N TYR A 938 -19.60 26.42 -26.83
CA TYR A 938 -18.47 26.76 -27.71
C TYR A 938 -17.77 28.09 -27.38
N LEU A 939 -18.53 29.19 -27.37
CA LEU A 939 -18.01 30.53 -27.13
C LEU A 939 -17.45 30.71 -25.71
N ASP A 940 -18.04 30.05 -24.73
CA ASP A 940 -17.62 30.12 -23.34
C ASP A 940 -16.31 29.33 -23.11
N ILE A 941 -16.20 28.14 -23.72
CA ILE A 941 -14.98 27.32 -23.71
C ILE A 941 -13.80 28.08 -24.36
N VAL A 942 -14.04 28.70 -25.52
CA VAL A 942 -13.01 29.48 -26.23
C VAL A 942 -12.61 30.72 -25.41
N VAL A 943 -13.55 31.45 -24.82
CA VAL A 943 -13.23 32.66 -24.04
C VAL A 943 -12.47 32.33 -22.75
N GLN A 944 -12.82 31.25 -22.06
CA GLN A 944 -12.15 30.83 -20.83
C GLN A 944 -10.74 30.32 -21.11
N CYS A 945 -10.55 29.48 -22.14
CA CYS A 945 -9.23 29.02 -22.59
C CYS A 945 -8.34 30.19 -23.01
N THR A 946 -8.87 31.16 -23.78
CA THR A 946 -8.10 32.34 -24.20
C THR A 946 -7.65 33.15 -22.97
N ARG A 947 -8.56 33.43 -22.03
CA ARG A 947 -8.26 34.21 -20.81
C ARG A 947 -7.27 33.52 -19.85
N LYS A 948 -7.04 32.22 -19.98
CA LYS A 948 -6.06 31.44 -19.18
C LYS A 948 -4.74 31.18 -19.91
N THR A 949 -4.62 31.52 -21.19
CA THR A 949 -3.41 31.28 -22.01
C THR A 949 -2.64 32.56 -22.31
N GLU A 950 -1.36 32.45 -22.63
CA GLU A 950 -0.50 33.58 -22.95
C GLU A 950 -0.87 34.25 -24.29
N VAL A 951 -0.66 35.57 -24.38
CA VAL A 951 -0.99 36.38 -25.58
C VAL A 951 -0.25 35.91 -26.84
N ARG A 952 0.89 35.18 -26.72
CA ARG A 952 1.54 34.53 -27.88
C ARG A 952 0.64 33.46 -28.51
N SER A 953 -0.04 32.66 -27.69
CA SER A 953 -0.87 31.54 -28.11
C SER A 953 -2.16 31.98 -28.77
N TRP A 954 -2.68 33.15 -28.39
CA TRP A 954 -3.89 33.72 -28.96
C TRP A 954 -3.78 33.94 -30.48
N ARG A 955 -2.59 34.28 -31.00
CA ARG A 955 -2.38 34.47 -32.44
C ARG A 955 -2.55 33.16 -33.23
N THR A 956 -2.14 32.03 -32.66
CA THR A 956 -2.33 30.70 -33.23
C THR A 956 -3.81 30.28 -33.16
N LEU A 957 -4.49 30.59 -32.06
CA LEU A 957 -5.92 30.32 -31.88
C LEU A 957 -6.80 31.13 -32.86
N PHE A 958 -6.57 32.44 -32.96
CA PHE A 958 -7.31 33.34 -33.84
C PHE A 958 -6.90 33.26 -35.33
N ALA A 959 -5.91 32.43 -35.69
CA ALA A 959 -5.67 32.04 -37.08
C ALA A 959 -6.76 31.10 -37.65
N TYR A 960 -7.53 30.44 -36.78
CA TYR A 960 -8.57 29.47 -37.13
C TYR A 960 -9.97 29.84 -36.60
N LEU A 961 -10.13 31.01 -35.99
CA LEU A 961 -11.39 31.54 -35.46
C LEU A 961 -11.82 32.82 -36.19
N PRO A 962 -13.11 33.18 -36.13
CA PRO A 962 -13.57 34.54 -36.42
C PRO A 962 -12.85 35.58 -35.54
N PRO A 963 -12.75 36.85 -35.97
CA PRO A 963 -12.24 37.95 -35.16
C PRO A 963 -12.93 38.05 -33.78
N PRO A 964 -12.23 38.49 -32.71
CA PRO A 964 -12.83 38.64 -31.38
C PRO A 964 -14.10 39.49 -31.35
N GLN A 965 -14.24 40.46 -32.28
CA GLN A 965 -15.42 41.31 -32.43
C GLN A 965 -16.67 40.50 -32.85
N GLU A 966 -16.53 39.57 -33.79
CA GLU A 966 -17.64 38.73 -34.25
C GLU A 966 -18.11 37.78 -33.15
N LEU A 967 -17.18 37.23 -32.36
CA LEU A 967 -17.49 36.37 -31.21
C LEU A 967 -18.12 37.16 -30.04
N PHE A 968 -17.74 38.42 -29.85
CA PHE A 968 -18.43 39.34 -28.94
C PHE A 968 -19.87 39.61 -29.38
N GLU A 969 -20.10 39.92 -30.67
CA GLU A 969 -21.45 40.14 -31.18
C GLU A 969 -22.30 38.86 -31.13
N GLU A 970 -21.73 37.70 -31.44
CA GLU A 970 -22.45 36.42 -31.37
C GLU A 970 -22.82 36.05 -29.93
N SER A 971 -21.91 36.24 -28.97
CA SER A 971 -22.21 35.99 -27.54
C SER A 971 -23.25 36.96 -26.98
N LEU A 972 -23.26 38.22 -27.44
CA LEU A 972 -24.31 39.20 -27.12
C LEU A 972 -25.66 38.82 -27.75
N GLN A 973 -25.69 38.38 -29.02
CA GLN A 973 -26.91 37.90 -29.68
C GLN A 973 -27.49 36.63 -29.03
N ARG A 974 -26.63 35.73 -28.54
CA ARG A 974 -27.00 34.52 -27.80
C ARG A 974 -27.42 34.79 -26.35
N GLY A 975 -27.34 36.04 -25.86
CA GLY A 975 -27.68 36.43 -24.48
C GLY A 975 -26.67 35.97 -23.42
N SER A 976 -25.47 35.52 -23.81
CA SER A 976 -24.44 35.08 -22.84
C SER A 976 -23.57 36.26 -22.39
N LEU A 977 -24.17 37.18 -21.62
CA LEU A 977 -23.52 38.45 -21.27
C LEU A 977 -22.17 38.29 -20.57
N LYS A 978 -22.00 37.24 -19.74
CA LYS A 978 -20.74 36.93 -19.06
C LYS A 978 -19.66 36.44 -20.03
N THR A 979 -20.03 35.65 -21.04
CA THR A 979 -19.13 35.26 -22.14
C THR A 979 -18.73 36.48 -22.99
N ALA A 980 -19.69 37.37 -23.30
CA ALA A 980 -19.41 38.62 -24.01
C ALA A 980 -18.46 39.54 -23.21
N GLY A 981 -18.63 39.64 -21.89
CA GLY A 981 -17.67 40.31 -21.00
C GLY A 981 -16.27 39.68 -21.05
N GLY A 982 -16.19 38.36 -21.21
CA GLY A 982 -14.92 37.67 -21.48
C GLY A 982 -14.26 38.10 -22.80
N TYR A 983 -15.03 38.23 -23.89
CA TYR A 983 -14.51 38.66 -25.19
C TYR A 983 -14.14 40.13 -25.23
N LEU A 984 -14.81 40.98 -24.45
CA LEU A 984 -14.46 42.39 -24.29
C LEU A 984 -13.04 42.61 -23.75
N LEU A 985 -12.60 41.76 -22.81
CA LEU A 985 -11.23 41.77 -22.28
C LEU A 985 -10.19 41.36 -23.34
N ILE A 986 -10.53 40.39 -24.17
CA ILE A 986 -9.68 39.91 -25.28
C ILE A 986 -9.58 41.00 -26.36
N LEU A 987 -10.70 41.62 -26.75
CA LEU A 987 -10.76 42.76 -27.66
C LEU A 987 -9.86 43.91 -27.21
N HIS A 988 -9.97 44.34 -25.95
CA HIS A 988 -9.17 45.44 -25.41
C HIS A 988 -7.64 45.14 -25.41
N THR A 989 -7.26 43.86 -25.48
CA THR A 989 -5.86 43.42 -25.54
C THR A 989 -5.36 43.23 -26.99
N PHE A 990 -6.27 43.20 -27.98
CA PHE A 990 -5.95 43.06 -29.41
C PHE A 990 -6.03 44.37 -30.21
N GLU A 991 -6.92 45.31 -29.83
CA GLU A 991 -7.25 46.51 -30.60
C GLU A 991 -6.93 47.83 -29.87
N GLU A 992 -6.77 48.91 -30.64
CA GLU A 992 -6.60 50.26 -30.09
C GLU A 992 -7.88 50.77 -29.39
N LEU A 993 -7.72 51.60 -28.36
CA LEU A 993 -8.72 51.83 -27.30
C LEU A 993 -10.11 52.34 -27.74
N GLY A 994 -10.25 52.84 -28.98
CA GLY A 994 -11.48 53.46 -29.48
C GLY A 994 -12.68 52.50 -29.64
N ALA A 995 -12.46 51.24 -30.03
CA ALA A 995 -13.55 50.29 -30.25
C ALA A 995 -14.09 49.67 -28.95
N ALA A 996 -13.20 49.45 -27.97
CA ALA A 996 -13.54 48.77 -26.72
C ALA A 996 -14.51 49.56 -25.83
N SER A 997 -14.46 50.90 -25.86
CA SER A 997 -15.32 51.76 -25.03
C SER A 997 -16.80 51.69 -25.43
N GLU A 998 -17.12 51.74 -26.73
CA GLU A 998 -18.52 51.63 -27.18
C GLU A 998 -19.10 50.24 -26.88
N GLN A 999 -18.34 49.16 -27.11
CA GLN A 999 -18.82 47.81 -26.80
C GLN A 999 -18.96 47.59 -25.29
N SER A 1000 -18.12 48.23 -24.47
CA SER A 1000 -18.29 48.29 -23.01
C SER A 1000 -19.63 48.92 -22.62
N VAL A 1001 -19.93 50.12 -23.15
CA VAL A 1001 -21.21 50.83 -22.92
C VAL A 1001 -22.41 50.01 -23.40
N ARG A 1002 -22.29 49.30 -24.53
CA ARG A 1002 -23.34 48.43 -25.08
C ARG A 1002 -23.62 47.22 -24.19
N LEU A 1003 -22.58 46.53 -23.71
CA LEU A 1003 -22.72 45.39 -22.79
C LEU A 1003 -23.26 45.84 -21.42
N PHE A 1004 -22.75 46.95 -20.87
CA PHE A 1004 -23.20 47.51 -19.59
C PHE A 1004 -24.68 47.92 -19.67
N SER A 1005 -25.11 48.55 -20.77
CA SER A 1005 -26.52 48.86 -21.03
C SER A 1005 -27.40 47.61 -21.08
N ARG A 1006 -26.88 46.49 -21.60
CA ARG A 1006 -27.62 45.22 -21.69
C ARG A 1006 -27.70 44.51 -20.33
N ALA A 1007 -26.60 44.50 -19.56
CA ALA A 1007 -26.55 43.90 -18.23
C ALA A 1007 -27.54 44.55 -17.25
N ILE A 1008 -27.71 45.88 -17.29
CA ILE A 1008 -28.75 46.58 -16.51
C ILE A 1008 -30.16 46.12 -16.91
N ARG A 1009 -30.43 45.95 -18.22
CA ARG A 1009 -31.75 45.55 -18.74
C ARG A 1009 -32.11 44.09 -18.43
N GLU A 1010 -31.12 43.25 -18.14
CA GLU A 1010 -31.30 41.84 -17.74
C GLU A 1010 -31.06 41.64 -16.23
N GLU A 1011 -30.93 42.72 -15.45
CA GLU A 1011 -30.74 42.74 -14.00
C GLU A 1011 -29.52 41.94 -13.47
N ASP A 1012 -28.48 41.73 -14.30
CA ASP A 1012 -27.22 41.08 -13.88
C ASP A 1012 -26.30 42.09 -13.17
N TRP A 1013 -26.68 42.44 -11.94
CA TRP A 1013 -25.97 43.41 -11.11
C TRP A 1013 -24.54 43.00 -10.78
N GLU A 1014 -24.22 41.70 -10.73
CA GLU A 1014 -22.84 41.23 -10.56
C GLU A 1014 -22.00 41.49 -11.82
N LEU A 1015 -22.53 41.27 -13.02
CA LEU A 1015 -21.82 41.64 -14.25
C LEU A 1015 -21.65 43.16 -14.37
N CYS A 1016 -22.67 43.97 -14.03
CA CYS A 1016 -22.52 45.44 -13.97
C CYS A 1016 -21.40 45.88 -13.01
N LYS A 1017 -21.29 45.21 -11.86
CA LYS A 1017 -20.27 45.43 -10.82
C LYS A 1017 -18.87 44.97 -11.25
N GLU A 1018 -18.74 43.88 -12.01
CA GLU A 1018 -17.48 43.48 -12.64
C GLU A 1018 -17.05 44.45 -13.75
N LEU A 1019 -17.96 44.84 -14.64
CA LEU A 1019 -17.68 45.83 -15.70
C LEU A 1019 -17.31 47.20 -15.12
N ALA A 1020 -17.98 47.64 -14.04
CA ALA A 1020 -17.64 48.89 -13.37
C ALA A 1020 -16.23 48.85 -12.74
N ARG A 1021 -15.83 47.72 -12.15
CA ARG A 1021 -14.45 47.51 -11.66
C ARG A 1021 -13.44 47.49 -12.80
N PHE A 1022 -13.76 46.86 -13.93
CA PHE A 1022 -12.89 46.82 -15.10
C PHE A 1022 -12.63 48.22 -15.65
N LEU A 1023 -13.69 49.00 -15.89
CA LEU A 1023 -13.57 50.39 -16.35
C LEU A 1023 -12.81 51.28 -15.33
N ALA A 1024 -13.07 51.12 -14.02
CA ALA A 1024 -12.31 51.83 -12.98
C ALA A 1024 -10.84 51.39 -12.86
N ALA A 1025 -10.47 50.19 -13.35
CA ALA A 1025 -9.10 49.71 -13.38
C ALA A 1025 -8.34 50.13 -14.66
N MET A 1026 -9.05 50.57 -15.69
CA MET A 1026 -8.45 51.17 -16.90
C MET A 1026 -8.02 52.63 -16.69
N ASP A 1027 -8.56 53.30 -15.68
CA ASP A 1027 -8.44 54.75 -15.46
C ASP A 1027 -8.59 55.11 -13.97
N GLU A 1028 -7.47 55.43 -13.32
CA GLU A 1028 -7.42 55.78 -11.90
C GLU A 1028 -8.17 57.09 -11.55
N SER A 1029 -8.51 57.93 -12.53
CA SER A 1029 -9.34 59.13 -12.33
C SER A 1029 -10.85 58.83 -12.28
N GLY A 1030 -11.23 57.66 -12.81
CA GLY A 1030 -12.62 57.23 -12.98
C GLY A 1030 -13.45 58.18 -13.82
N GLU A 1031 -12.87 58.90 -14.79
CA GLU A 1031 -13.62 59.71 -15.75
C GLU A 1031 -14.28 58.82 -16.82
N THR A 1032 -13.56 57.83 -17.34
CA THR A 1032 -14.10 56.83 -18.29
C THR A 1032 -15.31 56.07 -17.75
N LEU A 1033 -15.33 55.74 -16.45
CA LEU A 1033 -16.49 55.11 -15.80
C LEU A 1033 -17.68 56.07 -15.69
N LYS A 1034 -17.45 57.37 -15.44
CA LYS A 1034 -18.53 58.38 -15.42
C LYS A 1034 -19.12 58.56 -16.80
N GLU A 1035 -18.29 58.75 -17.83
CA GLU A 1035 -18.73 58.86 -19.22
C GLU A 1035 -19.51 57.62 -19.66
N ALA A 1036 -19.02 56.42 -19.35
CA ALA A 1036 -19.72 55.17 -19.64
C ALA A 1036 -21.09 55.11 -18.93
N ILE A 1037 -21.16 55.47 -17.64
CA ILE A 1037 -22.42 55.49 -16.88
C ILE A 1037 -23.39 56.55 -17.41
N GLU A 1038 -22.93 57.72 -17.84
CA GLU A 1038 -23.78 58.75 -18.46
C GLU A 1038 -24.34 58.28 -19.81
N LEU A 1039 -23.50 57.72 -20.69
CA LEU A 1039 -23.91 57.15 -21.98
C LEU A 1039 -24.88 55.97 -21.81
N VAL A 1040 -24.66 55.09 -20.83
CA VAL A 1040 -25.60 54.02 -20.45
C VAL A 1040 -26.93 54.61 -19.97
N ASN A 1041 -26.92 55.62 -19.10
CA ASN A 1041 -28.14 56.25 -18.59
C ASN A 1041 -28.97 56.93 -19.69
N ILE A 1042 -28.32 57.45 -20.74
CA ILE A 1042 -29.00 57.99 -21.94
C ILE A 1042 -29.62 56.84 -22.74
N ARG A 1043 -28.84 55.79 -23.06
CA ARG A 1043 -29.30 54.60 -23.83
C ARG A 1043 -30.35 53.75 -23.09
N VAL A 1044 -30.46 53.81 -21.76
CA VAL A 1044 -31.53 53.15 -21.01
C VAL A 1044 -32.82 53.97 -21.03
N LYS A 1045 -32.74 55.31 -20.96
CA LYS A 1045 -33.90 56.21 -21.00
C LYS A 1045 -34.58 56.26 -22.37
N GLN A 1046 -33.81 56.19 -23.46
CA GLN A 1046 -34.36 56.24 -24.82
C GLN A 1046 -35.26 55.04 -25.12
N ASP A 1047 -34.81 53.81 -24.82
CA ASP A 1047 -35.63 52.62 -25.07
C ASP A 1047 -36.87 52.52 -24.15
N THR A 1048 -36.87 53.16 -22.96
CA THR A 1048 -38.09 53.23 -22.13
C THR A 1048 -39.19 54.09 -22.75
N ASP A 1049 -38.85 55.15 -23.50
CA ASP A 1049 -39.83 55.94 -24.24
C ASP A 1049 -40.37 55.15 -25.46
N ASP A 1050 -39.52 54.42 -26.19
CA ASP A 1050 -39.94 53.62 -27.34
C ASP A 1050 -40.81 52.41 -26.95
N THR A 1051 -40.58 51.79 -25.78
CA THR A 1051 -41.42 50.66 -25.34
C THR A 1051 -42.86 51.06 -25.03
N ASP A 1052 -43.13 52.30 -24.62
CA ASP A 1052 -44.49 52.77 -24.34
C ASP A 1052 -45.30 53.02 -25.63
N ILE A 1053 -44.62 53.15 -26.78
CA ILE A 1053 -45.22 53.35 -28.11
C ILE A 1053 -45.73 52.04 -28.74
N MET A 1054 -45.09 50.89 -28.47
CA MET A 1054 -45.47 49.60 -29.08
C MET A 1054 -46.67 48.90 -28.43
N THR A 1055 -47.18 49.37 -27.29
CA THR A 1055 -48.23 48.69 -26.49
C THR A 1055 -49.65 48.74 -27.08
N ARG A 1056 -49.84 49.24 -28.31
CA ARG A 1056 -51.17 49.66 -28.85
C ARG A 1056 -51.78 48.82 -29.98
N LEU A 1057 -51.29 47.61 -30.25
CA LEU A 1057 -51.89 46.68 -31.23
C LEU A 1057 -52.01 45.25 -30.69
N GLU A 1058 -53.23 44.84 -30.30
CA GLU A 1058 -53.56 43.48 -29.86
C GLU A 1058 -53.96 42.55 -31.03
N VAL A 1059 -53.49 41.29 -30.98
CA VAL A 1059 -54.20 40.08 -31.45
C VAL A 1059 -53.69 38.86 -30.65
N PRO A 1060 -54.42 37.73 -30.55
CA PRO A 1060 -54.81 37.27 -29.21
C PRO A 1060 -54.19 35.93 -28.74
N ALA A 1061 -54.11 35.77 -27.41
CA ALA A 1061 -53.62 34.56 -26.76
C ALA A 1061 -54.59 33.35 -26.86
N ARG A 1062 -54.03 32.16 -27.12
CA ARG A 1062 -54.73 30.87 -26.97
C ARG A 1062 -54.77 30.44 -25.50
N LYS A 1063 -55.95 30.01 -25.03
CA LYS A 1063 -56.10 29.30 -23.75
C LYS A 1063 -55.49 27.89 -23.81
N PRO A 1064 -55.04 27.37 -22.66
CA PRO A 1064 -55.60 26.11 -22.15
C PRO A 1064 -56.37 26.30 -20.83
N ASN A 1065 -57.20 25.31 -20.47
CA ASN A 1065 -58.00 25.29 -19.23
C ASN A 1065 -57.28 24.49 -18.13
N GLY A 1066 -57.60 24.73 -16.85
CA GLY A 1066 -57.20 23.81 -15.77
C GLY A 1066 -57.36 24.33 -14.34
N ASN A 1067 -58.55 24.24 -13.75
CA ASN A 1067 -58.78 24.47 -12.30
C ASN A 1067 -57.89 23.52 -11.46
N SER A 1068 -57.43 23.83 -10.24
CA SER A 1068 -58.16 24.47 -9.14
C SER A 1068 -57.23 24.75 -7.93
N ARG A 1069 -57.60 25.71 -7.05
CA ARG A 1069 -57.84 25.45 -5.61
C ARG A 1069 -58.38 26.66 -4.83
N LEU A 1070 -58.99 26.34 -3.69
CA LEU A 1070 -59.82 27.20 -2.84
C LEU A 1070 -59.02 28.14 -1.92
N THR A 1071 -59.57 29.35 -1.75
CA THR A 1071 -59.56 30.26 -0.57
C THR A 1071 -58.67 29.97 0.66
N ARG A 1072 -57.84 30.98 0.97
CA ARG A 1072 -57.62 31.63 2.30
C ARG A 1072 -58.04 30.88 3.59
N GLN A 1073 -57.12 30.81 4.56
CA GLN A 1073 -57.11 31.72 5.74
C GLN A 1073 -55.84 31.58 6.61
N ASN A 1074 -55.46 32.69 7.27
CA ASN A 1074 -54.64 32.82 8.50
C ASN A 1074 -53.18 32.27 8.50
N SER A 1075 -52.30 32.66 9.43
CA SER A 1075 -51.83 33.99 9.90
C SER A 1075 -50.75 33.80 10.98
N ASP A 1076 -49.76 34.71 11.01
CA ASP A 1076 -48.87 35.07 12.14
C ASP A 1076 -47.71 34.15 12.61
N THR A 1077 -46.54 34.82 12.71
CA THR A 1077 -45.38 34.61 13.62
C THR A 1077 -44.46 33.38 13.53
N GLY A 1078 -43.14 33.62 13.41
CA GLY A 1078 -42.10 32.72 13.97
C GLY A 1078 -40.75 32.61 13.25
N SER A 1079 -39.73 33.34 13.74
CA SER A 1079 -38.27 33.02 13.73
C SER A 1079 -37.55 32.46 12.47
N ASP A 1080 -36.58 33.25 11.99
CA ASP A 1080 -35.22 32.90 11.58
C ASP A 1080 -34.82 31.43 11.30
N VAL A 1081 -34.49 31.12 10.03
CA VAL A 1081 -33.13 30.68 9.62
C VAL A 1081 -32.89 31.17 8.19
N GLN A 1082 -31.83 31.94 7.94
CA GLN A 1082 -31.35 32.22 6.58
C GLN A 1082 -30.40 31.11 6.11
N SER A 1083 -30.70 30.49 4.97
CA SER A 1083 -29.75 29.62 4.27
C SER A 1083 -28.80 30.48 3.45
N ALA A 1084 -27.50 30.44 3.78
CA ALA A 1084 -26.46 31.12 3.02
C ALA A 1084 -25.72 30.12 2.13
N SER A 1085 -25.74 30.33 0.82
CA SER A 1085 -25.02 29.53 -0.17
C SER A 1085 -24.66 30.38 -1.38
N ASP A 1086 -23.53 31.09 -1.32
CA ASP A 1086 -22.87 31.75 -2.48
C ASP A 1086 -21.48 32.34 -2.08
N ILE A 1087 -20.46 31.48 -1.88
CA ILE A 1087 -19.04 31.90 -1.93
C ILE A 1087 -18.19 30.74 -2.46
N SER A 1088 -17.70 30.83 -3.71
CA SER A 1088 -16.59 30.00 -4.20
C SER A 1088 -15.82 30.64 -5.37
N SER A 1089 -15.34 31.87 -5.20
CA SER A 1089 -14.43 32.54 -6.13
C SER A 1089 -13.10 32.90 -5.46
N PHE A 1090 -12.24 31.90 -5.29
CA PHE A 1090 -10.85 32.09 -4.84
C PHE A 1090 -9.88 31.68 -5.95
N GLY A 1091 -9.19 32.66 -6.54
CA GLY A 1091 -8.12 32.42 -7.50
C GLY A 1091 -6.85 31.96 -6.79
N THR A 1092 -6.33 30.79 -7.18
CA THR A 1092 -4.99 30.34 -6.80
C THR A 1092 -3.97 30.94 -7.75
N ALA A 1093 -3.27 32.00 -7.31
CA ALA A 1093 -2.05 32.44 -7.98
C ALA A 1093 -0.91 31.46 -7.66
N SER A 1094 -0.31 30.85 -8.68
CA SER A 1094 0.94 30.11 -8.54
C SER A 1094 2.11 31.10 -8.44
N PRO A 1095 3.03 30.97 -7.47
CA PRO A 1095 4.31 31.65 -7.49
C PRO A 1095 5.28 30.97 -8.48
N ILE A 1096 6.33 31.71 -8.84
CA ILE A 1096 7.61 31.18 -9.34
C ILE A 1096 8.47 30.78 -8.13
#